data_AF-W9CAC8-F1
#
_entry.id   AF-W9CAC8-F1
#
_cell.length_a   1.000
_cell.length_b   1.000
_cell.length_c   1.000
_cell.angle_alpha   90.00
_cell.angle_beta   90.00
_cell.angle_gamma   90.00
#
_symmetry.space_group_name_H-M   'P 1'
#
loop_
_entity.id
_entity.type
_entity.pdbx_description
1 polymer ?
#
loop_
_entity_poly.entity_id
_entity_poly.type
_entity_poly.pdbx_seq_one_letter_code
_entity_poly.pdbx_strand_id
1 'polypeptide(L)'
;MSTLVDINHNFDGQRHWFKQFRYTNPTLRDTEKAGPIEPVPTHFHRDVLNRETWRPRDLLRYISPFYGKPFHMIVQAAPGPNTQPQGEWRRRLVGGNAPTLMRVSSWAIGNQLESAEDYALAVGRSILILPIIMFIVVYPMYTNGAGRENGKYPMFPHKCYEYPKHALNQLDAAPNASEWIKGQRKDDGDKTYITKGKQNRLLRPRALVVFRDNKWKVVEDGSFTGPYIFISFAAAQYQKLAPTDQDPGRTELDKDSIDRRARKLTLHHGMEAYWADFHCRAELQPEATDDVHRFCDVTRGAEKVCVVLPDHSPQALVFFGQRLWCLPEILLARDHKISVCTPDFQNQDGVDKIEVVDIMEFTHRSWARMLTPSNEIIHDGNDEIFRLLAEHYTGSLTLSRLELIQVALQALKSRQFTEFQRGDIAYALMTLLTKRPRMDPSDTEEQALARLSLANDSDQIVERMACMDGIRMKGKPAWFNLEDDLGANLWDIQPLCQVAGVCYDGSLILDGTHAVSIRWKDIPRIYSLRRVSWKKLGADTALRSGPFWLVVGIACVSTGSSTLGLGAFFLVLAIILLLTAPLSVHILHGGKVWGATPWLIGFEGTLPIKEIEHLTFGNAIGRLQYSPSSGPYCTGKPDERIGAEPRFNITDLPHGHRIFTLIDTGTMTVTVFSAERPPSVALIAGKEGGMLRTILCSYERSTNGLRKECVLRMETPMWDISDAMGWVKLT
;
A
#
# COMPACT_ATOMS: atom_id res chain seq x y z
N MET A 1 4.01 42.00 25.05
CA MET A 1 3.55 42.60 23.77
C MET A 1 2.72 41.55 23.06
N SER A 2 1.42 41.79 22.95
CA SER A 2 0.43 40.91 22.33
C SER A 2 0.57 40.93 20.81
N THR A 3 0.93 39.80 20.20
CA THR A 3 0.78 39.61 18.75
C THR A 3 -0.67 39.22 18.46
N LEU A 4 -1.50 40.25 18.29
CA LEU A 4 -2.79 40.13 17.61
C LEU A 4 -2.52 39.62 16.19
N VAL A 5 -2.93 38.38 15.90
CA VAL A 5 -2.95 37.86 14.54
C VAL A 5 -4.18 38.45 13.85
N ASP A 6 -3.94 39.24 12.80
CA ASP A 6 -4.99 39.82 11.98
C ASP A 6 -5.79 38.71 11.27
N ILE A 7 -7.03 38.54 11.71
CA ILE A 7 -7.96 37.51 11.25
C ILE A 7 -8.27 37.71 9.76
N ASN A 8 -8.15 38.93 9.22
CA ASN A 8 -8.47 39.23 7.82
C ASN A 8 -7.46 38.66 6.80
N HIS A 9 -6.24 38.32 7.20
CA HIS A 9 -5.23 37.70 6.32
C HIS A 9 -5.22 36.16 6.37
N ASN A 10 -5.78 35.57 7.44
CA ASN A 10 -5.87 34.12 7.64
C ASN A 10 -7.30 33.58 7.52
N PHE A 11 -8.26 34.43 7.11
CA PHE A 11 -9.66 34.07 6.93
C PHE A 11 -9.84 33.18 5.70
N ASP A 12 -10.40 31.98 5.89
CA ASP A 12 -11.01 31.26 4.78
C ASP A 12 -12.27 32.02 4.34
N GLY A 13 -12.48 32.17 3.05
CA GLY A 13 -13.56 32.99 2.49
C GLY A 13 -14.97 32.42 2.70
N GLN A 14 -15.30 31.76 3.81
CA GLN A 14 -16.66 31.28 4.08
C GLN A 14 -17.38 32.15 5.11
N ARG A 15 -18.21 33.08 4.62
CA ARG A 15 -19.33 33.62 5.41
C ARG A 15 -20.34 32.50 5.67
N HIS A 16 -20.27 31.86 6.83
CA HIS A 16 -21.31 30.95 7.30
C HIS A 16 -22.42 31.75 7.98
N TRP A 17 -23.39 32.23 7.20
CA TRP A 17 -24.48 33.07 7.73
C TRP A 17 -25.49 32.33 8.62
N PHE A 18 -25.53 30.99 8.57
CA PHE A 18 -26.40 30.19 9.43
C PHE A 18 -25.78 28.82 9.65
N LYS A 19 -25.32 28.52 10.88
CA LYS A 19 -25.29 27.17 11.48
C LYS A 19 -24.79 27.21 12.93
N GLN A 20 -25.74 27.26 13.86
CA GLN A 20 -25.54 26.80 15.24
C GLN A 20 -25.38 25.27 15.22
N PHE A 21 -24.15 24.77 15.12
CA PHE A 21 -23.83 23.41 15.55
C PHE A 21 -22.71 23.50 16.57
N ARG A 22 -22.99 23.07 17.80
CA ARG A 22 -21.97 22.97 18.85
C ARG A 22 -20.92 21.98 18.39
N TYR A 23 -19.71 22.47 18.22
CA TYR A 23 -18.53 21.69 17.84
C TYR A 23 -17.59 21.65 19.04
N THR A 24 -17.21 20.45 19.47
CA THR A 24 -16.14 20.26 20.45
C THR A 24 -14.82 20.17 19.69
N ASN A 25 -14.00 21.20 19.82
CA ASN A 25 -12.66 21.20 19.23
C ASN A 25 -11.83 20.11 19.92
N PRO A 26 -11.13 19.22 19.20
CA PRO A 26 -10.07 18.45 19.83
C PRO A 26 -9.03 19.46 20.30
N THR A 27 -8.84 19.50 21.61
CA THR A 27 -7.89 20.41 22.22
C THR A 27 -6.49 19.93 21.89
N LEU A 28 -5.82 20.60 20.95
CA LEU A 28 -4.36 20.62 20.82
C LEU A 28 -3.67 21.30 22.04
N ARG A 29 -4.30 21.29 23.22
CA ARG A 29 -3.94 22.15 24.37
C ARG A 29 -3.06 21.49 25.44
N ASP A 30 -2.25 20.52 25.07
CA ASP A 30 -1.16 20.07 25.95
C ASP A 30 0.23 20.44 25.41
N THR A 31 0.39 20.73 24.12
CA THR A 31 1.65 21.24 23.56
C THR A 31 1.83 22.76 23.69
N GLU A 32 0.74 23.52 23.89
CA GLU A 32 0.79 24.99 24.01
C GLU A 32 1.18 25.50 25.41
N LYS A 33 1.33 24.60 26.41
CA LYS A 33 1.73 24.98 27.78
C LYS A 33 3.25 24.98 28.02
N ALA A 34 4.05 24.58 27.04
CA ALA A 34 5.50 24.45 27.17
C ALA A 34 6.25 25.56 26.41
N GLY A 35 6.35 26.74 27.03
CA GLY A 35 7.33 27.77 26.65
C GLY A 35 7.28 28.31 25.20
N PRO A 36 8.29 29.11 24.78
CA PRO A 36 8.42 29.52 23.39
C PRO A 36 8.76 28.30 22.54
N ILE A 37 7.75 27.80 21.83
CA ILE A 37 7.84 26.63 20.95
C ILE A 37 8.80 26.98 19.79
N GLU A 38 9.73 26.08 19.48
CA GLU A 38 10.50 26.12 18.23
C GLU A 38 9.55 26.33 17.02
N PRO A 39 9.96 27.04 15.96
CA PRO A 39 9.08 27.32 14.82
C PRO A 39 8.50 26.01 14.28
N VAL A 40 7.17 25.86 14.37
CA VAL A 40 6.47 24.65 13.92
C VAL A 40 6.88 24.36 12.47
N PRO A 41 7.40 23.16 12.15
CA PRO A 41 7.88 22.85 10.81
C PRO A 41 6.75 23.11 9.80
N THR A 42 7.05 23.94 8.80
CA THR A 42 6.11 24.24 7.72
C THR A 42 6.22 23.15 6.66
N HIS A 43 5.07 22.63 6.24
CA HIS A 43 4.98 21.58 5.24
C HIS A 43 4.54 22.14 3.89
N PHE A 44 5.33 21.78 2.88
CA PHE A 44 5.13 22.10 1.48
C PHE A 44 3.91 21.39 0.90
N HIS A 45 3.19 22.06 0.01
CA HIS A 45 2.18 21.42 -0.84
C HIS A 45 2.08 22.18 -2.16
N ARG A 46 2.07 21.43 -3.26
CA ARG A 46 1.80 21.94 -4.61
C ARG A 46 0.49 21.37 -5.13
N ASP A 47 -0.40 22.24 -5.59
CA ASP A 47 -1.69 21.84 -6.16
C ASP A 47 -1.56 21.40 -7.64
N VAL A 48 -2.66 20.89 -8.22
CA VAL A 48 -2.70 20.46 -9.64
C VAL A 48 -2.45 21.62 -10.62
N LEU A 49 -2.61 22.88 -10.17
CA LEU A 49 -2.36 24.08 -10.97
C LEU A 49 -0.96 24.68 -10.68
N ASN A 50 -0.06 23.91 -10.06
CA ASN A 50 1.29 24.31 -9.69
C ASN A 50 1.40 25.44 -8.66
N ARG A 51 0.35 25.73 -7.90
CA ARG A 51 0.40 26.73 -6.84
C ARG A 51 0.96 26.12 -5.57
N GLU A 52 1.87 26.85 -4.95
CA GLU A 52 2.57 26.40 -3.76
C GLU A 52 1.96 27.00 -2.51
N THR A 53 1.83 26.18 -1.47
CA THR A 53 1.37 26.62 -0.16
C THR A 53 2.24 26.03 0.93
N TRP A 54 2.62 26.87 1.89
CA TRP A 54 3.38 26.50 3.07
C TRP A 54 2.50 26.70 4.30
N ARG A 55 2.32 25.65 5.11
CA ARG A 55 1.54 25.73 6.35
C ARG A 55 2.18 24.87 7.44
N PRO A 56 2.10 25.28 8.72
CA PRO A 56 2.61 24.47 9.83
C PRO A 56 1.90 23.11 9.90
N ARG A 57 2.58 22.13 10.51
CA ARG A 57 1.95 20.86 10.90
C ARG A 57 0.74 21.13 11.78
N ASP A 58 -0.38 20.54 11.42
CA ASP A 58 -1.70 20.75 12.02
C ASP A 58 -2.48 19.42 11.92
N LEU A 59 -3.77 19.42 12.27
CA LEU A 59 -4.72 18.32 12.09
C LEU A 59 -4.64 17.67 10.69
N LEU A 60 -5.01 16.40 10.62
CA LEU A 60 -5.07 15.60 9.39
C LEU A 60 -5.87 16.32 8.30
N ARG A 61 -5.40 16.24 7.05
CA ARG A 61 -5.99 16.93 5.90
C ARG A 61 -6.35 15.96 4.79
N TYR A 62 -7.27 16.40 3.92
CA TYR A 62 -7.59 15.73 2.67
C TYR A 62 -7.63 16.75 1.53
N ILE A 63 -7.37 16.33 0.30
CA ILE A 63 -7.53 17.20 -0.87
C ILE A 63 -8.99 17.17 -1.30
N SER A 64 -9.61 18.36 -1.38
CA SER A 64 -11.00 18.45 -1.81
C SER A 64 -11.13 18.13 -3.30
N PRO A 65 -12.05 17.21 -3.69
CA PRO A 65 -12.26 16.87 -5.10
C PRO A 65 -12.81 18.04 -5.93
N PHE A 66 -13.47 19.01 -5.27
CA PHE A 66 -14.07 20.16 -5.95
C PHE A 66 -13.11 21.35 -6.08
N TYR A 67 -12.23 21.54 -5.09
CA TYR A 67 -11.38 22.73 -5.02
C TYR A 67 -9.89 22.44 -5.29
N GLY A 68 -9.46 21.18 -5.27
CA GLY A 68 -8.06 20.81 -5.47
C GLY A 68 -7.11 21.27 -4.36
N LYS A 69 -7.64 21.61 -3.18
CA LYS A 69 -6.89 22.19 -2.06
C LYS A 69 -6.99 21.32 -0.81
N PRO A 70 -5.98 21.34 0.07
CA PRO A 70 -5.99 20.57 1.32
C PRO A 70 -6.86 21.24 2.40
N PHE A 71 -7.91 20.55 2.83
CA PHE A 71 -8.81 20.95 3.92
C PHE A 71 -8.64 20.05 5.14
N HIS A 72 -8.99 20.56 6.33
CA HIS A 72 -9.03 19.75 7.56
C HIS A 72 -10.02 18.61 7.43
N MET A 73 -9.62 17.44 7.90
CA MET A 73 -10.45 16.26 7.86
C MET A 73 -11.50 16.30 8.97
N ILE A 74 -12.75 16.08 8.57
CA ILE A 74 -13.91 15.95 9.45
C ILE A 74 -14.52 14.57 9.18
N VAL A 75 -14.63 13.77 10.24
CA VAL A 75 -15.06 12.38 10.20
C VAL A 75 -16.36 12.21 10.96
N GLN A 76 -17.33 11.60 10.32
CA GLN A 76 -18.54 11.11 10.99
C GLN A 76 -18.19 9.94 11.91
N ALA A 77 -18.72 9.92 13.13
CA ALA A 77 -18.46 8.88 14.13
C ALA A 77 -19.78 8.36 14.69
N ALA A 78 -19.93 7.03 14.66
CA ALA A 78 -21.09 6.32 15.18
C ALA A 78 -21.09 6.32 16.73
N PRO A 79 -22.27 6.27 17.37
CA PRO A 79 -22.36 6.09 18.81
C PRO A 79 -21.84 4.70 19.20
N GLY A 80 -20.69 4.64 19.87
CA GLY A 80 -20.08 3.41 20.36
C GLY A 80 -19.00 3.72 21.41
N PRO A 81 -18.45 2.70 22.09
CA PRO A 81 -17.34 2.91 23.01
C PRO A 81 -16.15 3.45 22.20
N ASN A 82 -15.89 4.75 22.31
CA ASN A 82 -14.72 5.40 21.73
C ASN A 82 -13.49 4.87 22.49
N THR A 83 -12.96 3.72 22.07
CA THR A 83 -11.88 3.03 22.76
C THR A 83 -10.56 3.78 22.73
N GLN A 84 -10.42 4.80 21.87
CA GLN A 84 -9.21 5.59 21.72
C GLN A 84 -9.46 7.10 21.89
N PRO A 85 -8.48 7.84 22.44
CA PRO A 85 -8.58 9.29 22.65
C PRO A 85 -8.85 10.05 21.34
N GLN A 86 -9.32 11.31 21.46
CA GLN A 86 -9.56 12.17 20.31
C GLN A 86 -8.31 12.19 19.41
N GLY A 87 -8.48 11.75 18.16
CA GLY A 87 -7.37 11.56 17.21
C GLY A 87 -6.93 12.87 16.53
N GLU A 88 -6.10 12.74 15.49
CA GLU A 88 -5.57 13.84 14.68
C GLU A 88 -6.63 14.55 13.79
N TRP A 89 -7.92 14.20 13.90
CA TRP A 89 -9.00 14.73 13.06
C TRP A 89 -10.24 15.11 13.87
N ARG A 90 -11.11 15.90 13.23
CA ARG A 90 -12.34 16.41 13.85
C ARG A 90 -13.45 15.39 13.72
N ARG A 91 -14.20 15.13 14.80
CA ARG A 91 -15.33 14.21 14.80
C ARG A 91 -16.67 14.94 14.76
N ARG A 92 -17.65 14.34 14.11
CA ARG A 92 -19.07 14.75 14.11
C ARG A 92 -19.94 13.49 14.21
N LEU A 93 -21.12 13.59 14.80
CA LEU A 93 -22.08 12.48 14.76
C LEU A 93 -22.47 12.14 13.30
N VAL A 94 -22.65 10.85 13.02
CA VAL A 94 -23.15 10.38 11.71
C VAL A 94 -24.48 11.06 11.40
N GLY A 95 -24.61 11.62 10.19
CA GLY A 95 -25.80 12.36 9.78
C GLY A 95 -26.12 12.13 8.31
N GLY A 96 -27.39 11.83 8.04
CA GLY A 96 -27.92 11.64 6.69
C GLY A 96 -28.43 12.92 6.04
N ASN A 97 -28.29 13.02 4.72
CA ASN A 97 -28.89 14.09 3.90
C ASN A 97 -29.92 13.54 2.89
N ALA A 98 -30.74 12.59 3.36
CA ALA A 98 -31.87 12.08 2.58
C ALA A 98 -32.86 13.21 2.23
N PRO A 99 -33.55 13.14 1.07
CA PRO A 99 -34.51 14.16 0.66
C PRO A 99 -35.54 14.45 1.76
N THR A 100 -35.74 15.72 2.08
CA THR A 100 -36.69 16.16 3.13
C THR A 100 -38.08 15.59 2.90
N LEU A 101 -38.56 15.62 1.65
CA LEU A 101 -39.84 15.03 1.25
C LEU A 101 -39.93 13.54 1.62
N MET A 102 -38.83 12.78 1.42
CA MET A 102 -38.78 11.37 1.77
C MET A 102 -38.76 11.15 3.29
N ARG A 103 -37.91 11.89 4.01
CA ARG A 103 -37.81 11.76 5.49
C ARG A 103 -39.13 12.03 6.18
N VAL A 104 -39.81 13.09 5.75
CA VAL A 104 -41.08 13.52 6.31
C VAL A 104 -42.17 12.51 5.94
N SER A 105 -42.19 12.00 4.71
CA SER A 105 -43.16 10.97 4.29
C SER A 105 -42.95 9.64 5.00
N SER A 106 -41.70 9.18 5.17
CA SER A 106 -41.38 7.97 5.95
C SER A 106 -41.81 8.11 7.42
N TRP A 107 -41.64 9.28 8.02
CA TRP A 107 -42.12 9.53 9.39
C TRP A 107 -43.65 9.54 9.50
N ALA A 108 -44.34 10.08 8.49
CA ALA A 108 -45.81 10.08 8.45
C ALA A 108 -46.37 8.66 8.39
N ILE A 109 -45.78 7.81 7.54
CA ILE A 109 -46.23 6.44 7.27
C ILE A 109 -45.86 5.50 8.43
N GLY A 110 -44.70 5.70 9.06
CA GLY A 110 -44.19 4.75 10.05
C GLY A 110 -43.61 3.47 9.42
N ASN A 111 -43.01 2.61 10.24
CA ASN A 111 -42.31 1.40 9.77
C ASN A 111 -43.22 0.16 9.68
N GLN A 112 -44.41 0.18 10.27
CA GLN A 112 -45.36 -0.95 10.31
C GLN A 112 -46.79 -0.40 10.18
N LEU A 113 -47.59 -0.97 9.26
CA LEU A 113 -48.98 -0.62 8.97
C LEU A 113 -49.85 -1.88 9.12
N GLU A 114 -49.78 -2.50 10.30
CA GLU A 114 -50.41 -3.79 10.56
C GLU A 114 -51.73 -3.64 11.35
N SER A 115 -51.89 -2.59 12.16
CA SER A 115 -53.11 -2.35 12.95
C SER A 115 -53.93 -1.17 12.43
N ALA A 116 -55.25 -1.19 12.65
CA ALA A 116 -56.15 -0.08 12.33
C ALA A 116 -55.78 1.22 13.08
N GLU A 117 -55.19 1.10 14.27
CA GLU A 117 -54.65 2.22 15.04
C GLU A 117 -53.44 2.86 14.33
N ASP A 118 -52.61 2.06 13.66
CA ASP A 118 -51.46 2.55 12.89
C ASP A 118 -51.91 3.33 11.65
N TYR A 119 -52.98 2.88 10.99
CA TYR A 119 -53.58 3.62 9.87
C TYR A 119 -54.16 4.96 10.32
N ALA A 120 -54.87 5.00 11.46
CA ALA A 120 -55.41 6.24 12.01
C ALA A 120 -54.27 7.20 12.42
N LEU A 121 -53.20 6.69 13.02
CA LEU A 121 -52.02 7.46 13.41
C LEU A 121 -51.26 7.99 12.19
N ALA A 122 -51.12 7.18 11.13
CA ALA A 122 -50.50 7.58 9.87
C ALA A 122 -51.31 8.68 9.17
N VAL A 123 -52.65 8.58 9.15
CA VAL A 123 -53.53 9.63 8.61
C VAL A 123 -53.37 10.92 9.43
N GLY A 124 -53.36 10.82 10.77
CA GLY A 124 -53.14 11.97 11.66
C GLY A 124 -51.80 12.66 11.42
N ARG A 125 -50.70 11.90 11.31
CA ARG A 125 -49.36 12.43 10.99
C ARG A 125 -49.29 13.01 9.58
N SER A 126 -50.00 12.40 8.63
CA SER A 126 -50.07 12.89 7.24
C SER A 126 -50.65 14.29 7.19
N ILE A 127 -51.74 14.57 7.93
CA ILE A 127 -52.36 15.90 8.03
C ILE A 127 -51.36 16.96 8.51
N LEU A 128 -50.55 16.65 9.53
CA LEU A 128 -49.53 17.57 10.06
C LEU A 128 -48.45 17.94 9.04
N ILE A 129 -48.22 17.06 8.07
CA ILE A 129 -47.14 17.16 7.08
C ILE A 129 -47.60 17.78 5.76
N LEU A 130 -48.91 17.78 5.47
CA LEU A 130 -49.46 18.34 4.23
C LEU A 130 -48.97 19.76 3.90
N PRO A 131 -48.86 20.71 4.85
CA PRO A 131 -48.37 22.06 4.54
C PRO A 131 -46.93 22.03 4.01
N ILE A 132 -46.09 21.15 4.57
CA ILE A 132 -44.69 20.98 4.17
C ILE A 132 -44.60 20.36 2.78
N ILE A 133 -45.41 19.33 2.49
CA ILE A 133 -45.47 18.70 1.17
C ILE A 133 -45.98 19.71 0.13
N MET A 134 -47.08 20.41 0.41
CA MET A 134 -47.63 21.44 -0.48
C MET A 134 -46.59 22.52 -0.78
N PHE A 135 -45.87 23.02 0.23
CA PHE A 135 -44.82 24.01 0.03
C PHE A 135 -43.68 23.49 -0.85
N ILE A 136 -43.21 22.26 -0.63
CA ILE A 136 -42.12 21.64 -1.42
C ILE A 136 -42.55 21.36 -2.86
N VAL A 137 -43.80 20.95 -3.10
CA VAL A 137 -44.33 20.62 -4.44
C VAL A 137 -44.67 21.88 -5.24
N VAL A 138 -45.27 22.90 -4.60
CA VAL A 138 -45.71 24.15 -5.24
C VAL A 138 -44.55 25.11 -5.48
N TYR A 139 -43.47 25.03 -4.69
CA TYR A 139 -42.28 25.86 -4.85
C TYR A 139 -41.12 25.01 -5.39
N PRO A 140 -40.95 24.87 -6.73
CA PRO A 140 -39.93 24.00 -7.31
C PRO A 140 -38.51 24.60 -7.20
N MET A 141 -38.32 25.72 -6.47
CA MET A 141 -37.08 26.50 -6.51
C MET A 141 -35.81 25.78 -6.05
N TYR A 142 -35.88 24.56 -5.48
CA TYR A 142 -34.68 23.82 -5.06
C TYR A 142 -34.74 22.30 -5.25
N THR A 143 -35.75 21.74 -5.91
CA THR A 143 -35.88 20.28 -6.07
C THR A 143 -35.24 19.76 -7.34
N ASN A 144 -35.09 20.59 -8.36
CA ASN A 144 -34.16 20.38 -9.46
C ASN A 144 -32.83 21.04 -9.13
N GLY A 145 -32.19 20.58 -8.05
CA GLY A 145 -30.75 20.66 -8.02
C GLY A 145 -30.28 19.84 -9.22
N ALA A 146 -29.89 20.51 -10.29
CA ALA A 146 -29.04 19.97 -11.34
C ALA A 146 -27.68 19.58 -10.71
N GLY A 147 -27.71 18.64 -9.77
CA GLY A 147 -26.52 17.90 -9.35
C GLY A 147 -26.22 17.01 -10.53
N ARG A 148 -25.23 17.42 -11.33
CA ARG A 148 -24.65 16.67 -12.44
C ARG A 148 -24.94 15.18 -12.32
N GLU A 149 -25.55 14.61 -13.36
CA GLU A 149 -25.41 13.22 -13.74
C GLU A 149 -23.93 12.91 -14.00
N ASN A 150 -23.06 13.03 -12.99
CA ASN A 150 -21.76 12.43 -13.06
C ASN A 150 -22.01 10.96 -12.73
N GLY A 151 -22.15 10.16 -13.78
CA GLY A 151 -22.10 8.70 -13.71
C GLY A 151 -20.70 8.18 -13.36
N LYS A 152 -19.89 8.97 -12.64
CA LYS A 152 -18.50 8.69 -12.26
C LYS A 152 -18.24 9.12 -10.81
N TYR A 153 -17.33 8.42 -10.14
CA TYR A 153 -16.90 8.77 -8.79
C TYR A 153 -16.21 10.15 -8.75
N PRO A 154 -16.22 10.86 -7.62
CA PRO A 154 -15.43 12.07 -7.46
C PRO A 154 -13.92 11.77 -7.60
N MET A 155 -13.31 12.38 -8.61
CA MET A 155 -11.87 12.30 -8.87
C MET A 155 -11.04 12.87 -7.72
N PHE A 156 -9.83 12.36 -7.51
CA PHE A 156 -8.83 12.92 -6.62
C PHE A 156 -7.87 13.85 -7.38
N PRO A 157 -7.99 15.18 -7.27
CA PRO A 157 -7.17 16.13 -8.03
C PRO A 157 -5.82 16.34 -7.34
N HIS A 158 -4.87 15.41 -7.53
CA HIS A 158 -3.49 15.58 -7.09
C HIS A 158 -2.51 14.92 -8.06
N LYS A 159 -1.30 15.46 -8.13
CA LYS A 159 -0.22 14.92 -8.96
C LYS A 159 1.11 15.07 -8.23
N CYS A 160 1.97 14.06 -8.33
CA CYS A 160 3.34 14.13 -7.90
C CYS A 160 4.16 14.94 -8.92
N TYR A 161 4.88 15.94 -8.45
CA TYR A 161 5.79 16.78 -9.24
C TYR A 161 7.26 16.56 -8.89
N GLU A 162 7.54 15.64 -7.97
CA GLU A 162 8.90 15.32 -7.57
C GLU A 162 9.52 14.40 -8.61
N TYR A 163 10.80 14.63 -8.92
CA TYR A 163 11.55 13.67 -9.71
C TYR A 163 11.83 12.42 -8.87
N PRO A 164 11.67 11.23 -9.44
CA PRO A 164 12.13 10.01 -8.78
C PRO A 164 13.65 10.05 -8.63
N LYS A 165 14.15 9.46 -7.53
CA LYS A 165 15.57 9.14 -7.35
C LYS A 165 16.01 8.12 -8.40
N HIS A 166 15.20 7.07 -8.56
CA HIS A 166 15.39 6.02 -9.57
C HIS A 166 14.15 5.96 -10.45
N ALA A 167 14.29 6.36 -11.72
CA ALA A 167 13.23 6.37 -12.71
C ALA A 167 13.24 5.08 -13.54
N LEU A 168 12.06 4.61 -13.98
CA LEU A 168 11.95 3.54 -14.97
C LEU A 168 12.51 3.99 -16.32
N ASN A 169 12.16 5.20 -16.74
CA ASN A 169 12.62 5.81 -17.98
C ASN A 169 13.65 6.91 -17.69
N GLN A 170 14.72 6.95 -18.46
CA GLN A 170 15.80 7.94 -18.27
C GLN A 170 15.34 9.38 -18.52
N LEU A 171 14.33 9.58 -19.37
CA LEU A 171 13.75 10.91 -19.64
C LEU A 171 12.99 11.47 -18.43
N ASP A 172 12.54 10.59 -17.54
CA ASP A 172 11.79 10.93 -16.33
C ASP A 172 12.71 11.13 -15.12
N ALA A 173 14.02 10.90 -15.28
CA ALA A 173 15.01 11.19 -14.26
C ALA A 173 15.23 12.71 -14.12
N ALA A 174 15.66 13.14 -12.93
CA ALA A 174 15.98 14.54 -12.70
C ALA A 174 17.04 15.05 -13.72
N PRO A 175 16.88 16.25 -14.32
CA PRO A 175 17.80 16.75 -15.36
C PRO A 175 19.22 17.00 -14.84
N ASN A 176 19.35 17.25 -13.53
CA ASN A 176 20.62 17.42 -12.84
C ASN A 176 21.00 16.18 -12.00
N ALA A 177 20.35 15.03 -12.22
CA ALA A 177 20.74 13.80 -11.56
C ALA A 177 22.21 13.56 -11.90
N SER A 178 23.06 13.58 -10.88
CA SER A 178 24.47 13.40 -11.08
C SER A 178 24.69 12.01 -11.66
N GLU A 179 25.40 11.92 -12.80
CA GLU A 179 25.96 10.64 -13.30
C GLU A 179 26.88 9.95 -12.27
N TRP A 180 27.19 10.68 -11.19
CA TRP A 180 28.05 10.36 -10.08
C TRP A 180 27.20 10.18 -8.84
N ILE A 181 27.24 9.01 -8.22
CA ILE A 181 26.61 8.79 -6.92
C ILE A 181 27.69 9.00 -5.86
N LYS A 182 27.45 9.92 -4.93
CA LYS A 182 28.31 10.15 -3.76
C LYS A 182 27.70 9.45 -2.56
N GLY A 183 28.43 8.53 -1.93
CA GLY A 183 28.01 7.90 -0.69
C GLY A 183 29.11 7.83 0.34
N GLN A 184 28.70 7.89 1.61
CA GLN A 184 29.54 7.60 2.77
C GLN A 184 29.13 6.26 3.35
N ARG A 185 30.10 5.40 3.65
CA ARG A 185 29.87 4.16 4.38
C ARG A 185 29.84 4.47 5.88
N LYS A 186 28.96 3.80 6.64
CA LYS A 186 28.84 4.01 8.10
C LYS A 186 30.18 3.80 8.85
N ASP A 187 31.03 2.91 8.37
CA ASP A 187 32.25 2.47 9.07
C ASP A 187 33.54 3.15 8.59
N ASP A 188 33.51 3.97 7.52
CA ASP A 188 34.71 4.55 6.89
C ASP A 188 34.93 6.06 7.19
N GLY A 189 34.22 6.64 8.16
CA GLY A 189 34.37 8.06 8.52
C GLY A 189 34.03 9.04 7.36
N ASP A 190 34.87 10.06 7.14
CA ASP A 190 34.67 11.14 6.15
C ASP A 190 34.90 10.73 4.67
N LYS A 191 35.13 9.45 4.37
CA LYS A 191 35.44 9.01 3.00
C LYS A 191 34.18 8.99 2.12
N THR A 192 34.22 9.75 1.02
CA THR A 192 33.15 9.80 0.03
C THR A 192 33.51 8.97 -1.21
N TYR A 193 32.64 8.02 -1.54
CA TYR A 193 32.78 7.17 -2.71
C TYR A 193 32.05 7.79 -3.91
N ILE A 194 32.72 7.94 -5.05
CA ILE A 194 32.19 8.50 -6.31
C ILE A 194 32.07 7.39 -7.37
N THR A 195 30.86 6.84 -7.57
CA THR A 195 30.67 5.78 -8.57
C THR A 195 30.34 6.37 -9.95
N LYS A 196 31.12 6.07 -10.99
CA LYS A 196 30.86 6.45 -12.40
C LYS A 196 30.68 5.23 -13.30
N GLY A 197 29.59 5.16 -14.07
CA GLY A 197 29.59 4.35 -15.30
C GLY A 197 28.28 3.63 -15.67
N LYS A 198 28.25 3.18 -16.93
CA LYS A 198 27.11 2.45 -17.54
C LYS A 198 26.87 1.07 -16.90
N GLN A 199 25.63 0.59 -17.02
CA GLN A 199 25.12 -0.71 -16.53
C GLN A 199 25.68 -1.94 -17.28
N ASN A 200 26.92 -1.89 -17.78
CA ASN A 200 27.44 -2.99 -18.57
C ASN A 200 27.77 -4.19 -17.67
N ARG A 201 27.42 -5.38 -18.14
CA ARG A 201 27.78 -6.65 -17.52
C ARG A 201 29.29 -6.83 -17.57
N LEU A 202 29.89 -7.25 -16.46
CA LEU A 202 31.30 -7.60 -16.42
C LEU A 202 31.41 -9.02 -16.99
N LEU A 203 32.15 -9.20 -18.10
CA LEU A 203 32.39 -10.53 -18.66
C LEU A 203 33.42 -11.32 -17.84
N ARG A 204 34.27 -10.62 -17.10
CA ARG A 204 35.31 -11.17 -16.23
C ARG A 204 35.51 -10.30 -14.99
N PRO A 205 36.03 -10.88 -13.88
CA PRO A 205 36.47 -10.11 -12.73
C PRO A 205 37.51 -9.06 -13.14
N ARG A 206 37.49 -7.91 -12.46
CA ARG A 206 38.48 -6.85 -12.65
C ARG A 206 39.84 -7.25 -12.07
N ALA A 207 39.82 -7.78 -10.86
CA ALA A 207 41.00 -8.24 -10.14
C ALA A 207 41.04 -9.76 -10.02
N LEU A 208 42.20 -10.34 -10.27
CA LEU A 208 42.51 -11.76 -10.01
C LEU A 208 43.89 -11.88 -9.40
N VAL A 209 44.09 -12.86 -8.52
CA VAL A 209 45.42 -13.24 -8.04
C VAL A 209 46.00 -14.24 -9.03
N VAL A 210 47.03 -13.82 -9.77
CA VAL A 210 47.64 -14.61 -10.84
C VAL A 210 49.07 -15.02 -10.46
N PHE A 211 49.42 -16.26 -10.78
CA PHE A 211 50.78 -16.77 -10.65
C PHE A 211 51.61 -16.38 -11.89
N ARG A 212 52.53 -15.40 -11.72
CA ARG A 212 53.47 -14.95 -12.76
C ARG A 212 54.86 -14.75 -12.17
N ASP A 213 55.90 -15.08 -12.93
CA ASP A 213 57.31 -14.90 -12.50
C ASP A 213 57.63 -15.59 -11.16
N ASN A 214 57.07 -16.78 -10.93
CA ASN A 214 57.20 -17.52 -9.68
C ASN A 214 56.66 -16.77 -8.43
N LYS A 215 55.80 -15.76 -8.62
CA LYS A 215 55.17 -14.96 -7.56
C LYS A 215 53.68 -14.81 -7.81
N TRP A 216 52.91 -14.80 -6.73
CA TRP A 216 51.48 -14.46 -6.78
C TRP A 216 51.34 -12.94 -6.75
N LYS A 217 50.67 -12.37 -7.76
CA LYS A 217 50.42 -10.92 -7.85
C LYS A 217 48.95 -10.68 -8.15
N VAL A 218 48.37 -9.65 -7.54
CA VAL A 218 47.02 -9.18 -7.89
C VAL A 218 47.13 -8.40 -9.20
N VAL A 219 46.36 -8.82 -10.20
CA VAL A 219 46.28 -8.18 -11.52
C VAL A 219 44.91 -7.52 -11.61
N GLU A 220 44.86 -6.19 -11.57
CA GLU A 220 43.62 -5.38 -11.54
C GLU A 220 43.15 -4.91 -12.93
N ASP A 221 43.97 -5.11 -13.96
CA ASP A 221 43.71 -4.60 -15.32
C ASP A 221 42.75 -5.47 -16.14
N GLY A 222 42.23 -6.58 -15.58
CA GLY A 222 41.42 -7.56 -16.32
C GLY A 222 42.16 -8.21 -17.50
N SER A 223 43.50 -8.09 -17.56
CA SER A 223 44.33 -8.57 -18.68
C SER A 223 44.51 -10.09 -18.72
N PHE A 224 44.20 -10.79 -17.62
CA PHE A 224 44.29 -12.24 -17.56
C PHE A 224 43.05 -12.89 -18.20
N THR A 225 43.28 -13.78 -19.16
CA THR A 225 42.22 -14.44 -19.93
C THR A 225 42.08 -15.95 -19.67
N GLY A 226 42.88 -16.52 -18.77
CA GLY A 226 42.87 -17.94 -18.45
C GLY A 226 41.75 -18.36 -17.48
N PRO A 227 41.62 -19.67 -17.21
CA PRO A 227 40.67 -20.21 -16.22
C PRO A 227 41.12 -19.87 -14.79
N TYR A 228 40.15 -19.76 -13.87
CA TYR A 228 40.43 -19.43 -12.47
C TYR A 228 39.52 -20.13 -11.43
N ILE A 229 40.10 -20.21 -10.24
CA ILE A 229 39.59 -20.46 -8.87
C ILE A 229 38.54 -19.49 -8.34
N PHE A 230 37.26 -19.82 -8.10
CA PHE A 230 36.49 -19.03 -7.13
C PHE A 230 36.63 -19.63 -5.73
N ILE A 231 37.23 -18.87 -4.80
CA ILE A 231 37.40 -19.28 -3.41
C ILE A 231 36.33 -18.63 -2.54
N SER A 232 35.45 -19.44 -1.94
CA SER A 232 34.47 -19.00 -0.96
C SER A 232 34.84 -19.48 0.45
N PHE A 233 34.66 -18.61 1.44
CA PHE A 233 34.91 -18.92 2.85
C PHE A 233 34.05 -18.03 3.76
N ALA A 234 33.86 -18.44 5.02
CA ALA A 234 33.22 -17.60 6.03
C ALA A 234 34.27 -16.79 6.81
N ALA A 235 34.34 -15.47 6.59
CA ALA A 235 35.30 -14.60 7.27
C ALA A 235 35.26 -14.70 8.81
N ALA A 236 34.08 -14.92 9.40
CA ALA A 236 33.92 -15.09 10.85
C ALA A 236 34.59 -16.37 11.40
N GLN A 237 34.82 -17.39 10.56
CA GLN A 237 35.51 -18.62 10.95
C GLN A 237 37.04 -18.51 10.90
N TYR A 238 37.57 -17.46 10.27
CA TYR A 238 39.00 -17.25 10.03
C TYR A 238 39.52 -16.01 10.77
N GLN A 239 39.13 -15.84 12.03
CA GLN A 239 39.57 -14.70 12.85
C GLN A 239 40.80 -15.06 13.70
N LYS A 240 41.79 -14.17 13.72
CA LYS A 240 42.98 -14.21 14.56
C LYS A 240 43.05 -12.94 15.41
N LEU A 241 43.62 -13.01 16.60
CA LEU A 241 43.87 -11.82 17.42
C LEU A 241 44.86 -10.89 16.72
N ALA A 242 44.53 -9.60 16.59
CA ALA A 242 45.40 -8.62 15.96
C ALA A 242 46.74 -8.53 16.74
N PRO A 243 47.89 -8.44 16.06
CA PRO A 243 49.21 -8.45 16.71
C PRO A 243 49.59 -7.14 17.42
N THR A 244 48.68 -6.17 17.58
CA THR A 244 49.01 -4.80 18.04
C THR A 244 48.43 -4.49 19.43
N ASP A 245 49.29 -4.06 20.37
CA ASP A 245 48.99 -3.73 21.79
C ASP A 245 47.98 -2.59 22.03
N GLN A 246 47.46 -1.93 20.99
CA GLN A 246 46.62 -0.74 21.12
C GLN A 246 45.13 -1.03 21.35
N ASP A 247 44.64 -2.25 21.05
CA ASP A 247 43.26 -2.70 21.32
C ASP A 247 43.20 -4.23 21.54
N PRO A 248 43.22 -4.73 22.78
CA PRO A 248 43.33 -6.16 23.11
C PRO A 248 42.12 -7.04 22.75
N GLY A 249 41.13 -6.50 22.03
CA GLY A 249 39.93 -7.21 21.58
C GLY A 249 39.70 -7.22 20.07
N ARG A 250 40.60 -6.62 19.27
CA ARG A 250 40.44 -6.54 17.81
C ARG A 250 40.84 -7.86 17.15
N THR A 251 39.89 -8.50 16.47
CA THR A 251 40.16 -9.67 15.63
C THR A 251 40.38 -9.26 14.18
N GLU A 252 41.42 -9.81 13.56
CA GLU A 252 41.76 -9.65 12.15
C GLU A 252 41.56 -10.96 11.39
N LEU A 253 41.29 -10.87 10.08
CA LEU A 253 41.15 -12.05 9.22
C LEU A 253 42.52 -12.73 9.03
N ASP A 254 42.59 -14.05 9.21
CA ASP A 254 43.78 -14.88 8.93
C ASP A 254 43.96 -15.06 7.41
N LYS A 255 44.37 -13.97 6.75
CA LYS A 255 44.60 -13.89 5.30
C LYS A 255 45.64 -14.94 4.84
N ASP A 256 46.67 -15.18 5.65
CA ASP A 256 47.77 -16.10 5.31
C ASP A 256 47.30 -17.55 5.22
N SER A 257 46.40 -17.97 6.13
CA SER A 257 45.84 -19.33 6.09
C SER A 257 45.02 -19.57 4.82
N ILE A 258 44.16 -18.62 4.45
CA ILE A 258 43.28 -18.72 3.29
C ILE A 258 44.11 -18.68 2.01
N ASP A 259 45.08 -17.77 1.91
CA ASP A 259 45.97 -17.66 0.75
C ASP A 259 46.78 -18.93 0.52
N ARG A 260 47.38 -19.49 1.57
CA ARG A 260 48.17 -20.71 1.46
C ARG A 260 47.33 -21.85 0.88
N ARG A 261 46.09 -21.98 1.34
CA ARG A 261 45.16 -23.01 0.89
C ARG A 261 44.65 -22.75 -0.52
N ALA A 262 44.26 -21.50 -0.82
CA ALA A 262 43.84 -21.08 -2.15
C ALA A 262 44.92 -21.35 -3.21
N ARG A 263 46.18 -20.99 -2.93
CA ARG A 263 47.32 -21.21 -3.84
C ARG A 263 47.56 -22.70 -4.10
N LYS A 264 47.51 -23.54 -3.05
CA LYS A 264 47.63 -25.00 -3.18
C LYS A 264 46.50 -25.60 -4.02
N LEU A 265 45.26 -25.19 -3.77
CA LEU A 265 44.09 -25.64 -4.55
C LEU A 265 44.17 -25.22 -6.02
N THR A 266 44.64 -24.00 -6.27
CA THR A 266 44.81 -23.45 -7.62
C THR A 266 45.81 -24.26 -8.42
N LEU A 267 46.98 -24.55 -7.84
CA LEU A 267 48.01 -25.38 -8.47
C LEU A 267 47.56 -26.84 -8.65
N HIS A 268 46.84 -27.40 -7.67
CA HIS A 268 46.33 -28.77 -7.74
C HIS A 268 45.35 -28.98 -8.91
N HIS A 269 44.51 -27.99 -9.20
CA HIS A 269 43.60 -28.02 -10.34
C HIS A 269 44.24 -27.55 -11.67
N GLY A 270 45.55 -27.31 -11.69
CA GLY A 270 46.27 -26.89 -12.90
C GLY A 270 45.88 -25.49 -13.39
N MET A 271 45.41 -24.62 -12.48
CA MET A 271 45.05 -23.25 -12.80
C MET A 271 46.16 -22.28 -12.39
N GLU A 272 46.20 -21.11 -13.04
CA GLU A 272 47.19 -20.06 -12.80
C GLU A 272 46.64 -18.89 -12.00
N ALA A 273 45.33 -18.87 -11.74
CA ALA A 273 44.67 -17.76 -11.07
C ALA A 273 43.55 -18.19 -10.12
N TYR A 274 43.34 -17.39 -9.08
CA TYR A 274 42.18 -17.48 -8.20
C TYR A 274 41.61 -16.10 -7.87
N TRP A 275 40.34 -16.10 -7.52
CA TRP A 275 39.61 -14.98 -6.99
C TRP A 275 39.29 -15.25 -5.52
N ALA A 276 39.70 -14.32 -4.66
CA ALA A 276 39.36 -14.31 -3.25
C ALA A 276 38.94 -12.89 -2.87
N ASP A 277 37.87 -12.78 -2.11
CA ASP A 277 37.19 -11.52 -1.86
C ASP A 277 38.10 -10.47 -1.20
N PHE A 278 38.91 -10.83 -0.20
CA PHE A 278 39.78 -9.91 0.54
C PHE A 278 41.02 -9.41 -0.23
N HIS A 279 41.38 -10.03 -1.36
CA HIS A 279 42.48 -9.57 -2.24
C HIS A 279 41.97 -8.86 -3.49
N CYS A 280 40.85 -9.32 -4.02
CA CYS A 280 40.30 -8.84 -5.29
C CYS A 280 39.24 -7.73 -5.08
N ARG A 281 39.15 -7.18 -3.86
CA ARG A 281 38.37 -5.99 -3.52
C ARG A 281 39.26 -4.75 -3.57
N ALA A 282 38.83 -3.72 -4.30
CA ALA A 282 39.54 -2.45 -4.33
C ALA A 282 39.22 -1.60 -3.09
N GLU A 283 39.77 -1.91 -1.91
CA GLU A 283 39.45 -1.28 -0.60
C GLU A 283 39.40 0.27 -0.58
N LEU A 284 40.10 0.94 -1.51
CA LEU A 284 40.23 2.40 -1.57
C LEU A 284 39.35 3.06 -2.64
N GLN A 285 38.54 2.30 -3.37
CA GLN A 285 37.77 2.78 -4.51
C GLN A 285 36.25 2.59 -4.34
N PRO A 286 35.41 3.48 -4.88
CA PRO A 286 33.95 3.31 -4.95
C PRO A 286 33.52 2.00 -5.59
N GLU A 287 34.37 1.45 -6.43
CA GLU A 287 34.15 0.20 -7.12
C GLU A 287 34.54 -1.05 -6.30
N ALA A 288 35.07 -0.89 -5.07
CA ALA A 288 35.31 -2.02 -4.14
C ALA A 288 34.06 -2.87 -3.96
N THR A 289 32.92 -2.19 -3.88
CA THR A 289 31.59 -2.76 -3.67
C THR A 289 31.00 -3.33 -4.95
N ASP A 290 31.33 -2.78 -6.12
CA ASP A 290 30.78 -3.28 -7.39
C ASP A 290 31.25 -4.72 -7.66
N ASP A 291 32.51 -5.07 -7.36
CA ASP A 291 33.02 -6.45 -7.52
C ASP A 291 32.41 -7.41 -6.49
N VAL A 292 32.07 -6.93 -5.29
CA VAL A 292 31.41 -7.73 -4.24
C VAL A 292 29.95 -7.98 -4.52
N HIS A 293 29.21 -6.99 -5.00
CA HIS A 293 27.77 -7.13 -5.25
C HIS A 293 27.48 -7.68 -6.65
N ARG A 294 28.47 -7.69 -7.56
CA ARG A 294 28.39 -8.31 -8.90
C ARG A 294 29.31 -9.52 -9.03
N PHE A 295 29.75 -10.09 -7.91
CA PHE A 295 30.58 -11.29 -7.88
C PHE A 295 29.95 -12.48 -8.62
N CYS A 296 28.65 -12.46 -8.88
CA CYS A 296 27.94 -13.47 -9.63
C CYS A 296 28.36 -13.62 -11.11
N ASP A 297 28.95 -12.58 -11.71
CA ASP A 297 29.61 -12.74 -13.02
C ASP A 297 30.99 -13.39 -12.83
N VAL A 298 31.64 -13.19 -11.68
CA VAL A 298 32.90 -13.84 -11.29
C VAL A 298 32.69 -15.32 -10.96
N THR A 299 31.61 -15.70 -10.27
CA THR A 299 31.32 -17.11 -9.95
C THR A 299 30.95 -17.89 -11.20
N ARG A 300 30.07 -17.33 -12.05
CA ARG A 300 29.70 -17.96 -13.33
C ARG A 300 30.87 -18.09 -14.29
N GLY A 301 31.83 -17.17 -14.23
CA GLY A 301 33.05 -17.20 -15.06
C GLY A 301 34.16 -18.12 -14.52
N ALA A 302 34.05 -18.58 -13.28
CA ALA A 302 35.03 -19.47 -12.67
C ALA A 302 34.89 -20.89 -13.23
N GLU A 303 36.02 -21.60 -13.33
CA GLU A 303 36.00 -23.00 -13.77
C GLU A 303 35.45 -23.90 -12.66
N LYS A 304 35.76 -23.57 -11.40
CA LYS A 304 35.29 -24.27 -10.20
C LYS A 304 35.01 -23.30 -9.06
N VAL A 305 34.12 -23.71 -8.16
CA VAL A 305 33.84 -23.04 -6.89
C VAL A 305 34.37 -23.93 -5.77
N CYS A 306 35.33 -23.43 -5.00
CA CYS A 306 35.92 -24.13 -3.85
C CYS A 306 35.49 -23.45 -2.55
N VAL A 307 34.80 -24.19 -1.69
CA VAL A 307 34.42 -23.77 -0.34
C VAL A 307 35.50 -24.19 0.64
N VAL A 308 36.21 -23.24 1.21
CA VAL A 308 37.34 -23.48 2.11
C VAL A 308 36.83 -23.38 3.55
N LEU A 309 36.76 -24.53 4.24
CA LEU A 309 36.27 -24.65 5.62
C LEU A 309 37.44 -24.73 6.62
N PRO A 310 37.30 -24.15 7.84
CA PRO A 310 38.36 -24.13 8.85
C PRO A 310 38.71 -25.52 9.40
N ASP A 311 37.74 -26.42 9.46
CA ASP A 311 37.86 -27.77 9.99
C ASP A 311 36.93 -28.74 9.24
N HIS A 312 36.98 -30.03 9.58
CA HIS A 312 36.11 -31.06 9.01
C HIS A 312 34.77 -31.19 9.76
N SER A 313 34.41 -30.20 10.58
CA SER A 313 33.21 -30.26 11.41
C SER A 313 31.95 -30.00 10.56
N PRO A 314 30.85 -30.74 10.76
CA PRO A 314 29.58 -30.42 10.10
C PRO A 314 29.06 -29.04 10.53
N GLN A 315 29.42 -28.57 11.72
CA GLN A 315 29.10 -27.23 12.21
C GLN A 315 29.71 -26.16 11.30
N ALA A 316 30.96 -26.31 10.87
CA ALA A 316 31.58 -25.30 10.01
C ALA A 316 30.86 -25.16 8.65
N LEU A 317 30.41 -26.28 8.08
CA LEU A 317 29.64 -26.28 6.84
C LEU A 317 28.25 -25.65 7.02
N VAL A 318 27.55 -25.94 8.12
CA VAL A 318 26.23 -25.33 8.40
C VAL A 318 26.38 -23.83 8.63
N PHE A 319 27.37 -23.39 9.40
CA PHE A 319 27.64 -21.97 9.63
C PHE A 319 27.92 -21.22 8.33
N PHE A 320 28.67 -21.85 7.42
CA PHE A 320 28.91 -21.29 6.09
C PHE A 320 27.59 -21.12 5.30
N GLY A 321 26.69 -22.11 5.34
CA GLY A 321 25.38 -22.07 4.68
C GLY A 321 24.37 -21.08 5.26
N GLN A 322 24.57 -20.62 6.49
CA GLN A 322 23.71 -19.61 7.10
C GLN A 322 23.97 -18.20 6.54
N ARG A 323 25.10 -17.97 5.86
CA ARG A 323 25.46 -16.67 5.30
C ARG A 323 24.56 -16.29 4.12
N LEU A 324 24.17 -15.02 4.06
CA LEU A 324 23.43 -14.44 2.93
C LEU A 324 24.10 -14.70 1.56
N TRP A 325 25.41 -14.44 1.46
CA TRP A 325 26.15 -14.54 0.19
C TRP A 325 26.45 -15.98 -0.24
N CYS A 326 26.36 -16.95 0.67
CA CYS A 326 26.59 -18.37 0.35
C CYS A 326 25.62 -18.89 -0.71
N LEU A 327 24.35 -18.48 -0.62
CA LEU A 327 23.30 -18.92 -1.55
C LEU A 327 23.66 -18.59 -3.01
N PRO A 328 23.90 -17.32 -3.39
CA PRO A 328 24.32 -17.00 -4.75
C PRO A 328 25.74 -17.46 -5.13
N GLU A 329 26.66 -17.64 -4.18
CA GLU A 329 28.00 -18.21 -4.48
C GLU A 329 27.91 -19.65 -5.01
N ILE A 330 27.03 -20.46 -4.43
CA ILE A 330 26.91 -21.89 -4.76
C ILE A 330 25.91 -22.13 -5.89
N LEU A 331 24.75 -21.47 -5.89
CA LEU A 331 23.74 -21.67 -6.93
C LEU A 331 24.26 -21.35 -8.34
N LEU A 332 25.28 -20.49 -8.41
CA LEU A 332 25.88 -20.03 -9.65
C LEU A 332 27.14 -20.80 -10.06
N ALA A 333 27.48 -21.87 -9.33
CA ALA A 333 28.61 -22.73 -9.66
C ALA A 333 28.42 -23.41 -11.02
N ARG A 334 29.52 -23.50 -11.78
CA ARG A 334 29.56 -24.23 -13.05
C ARG A 334 29.35 -25.73 -12.81
N ASP A 335 28.66 -26.39 -13.74
CA ASP A 335 28.32 -27.82 -13.69
C ASP A 335 27.52 -28.27 -12.46
N HIS A 336 26.94 -27.34 -11.71
CA HIS A 336 26.13 -27.58 -10.51
C HIS A 336 26.84 -28.39 -9.42
N LYS A 337 28.18 -28.30 -9.37
CA LYS A 337 29.02 -29.00 -8.40
C LYS A 337 29.96 -28.03 -7.72
N ILE A 338 30.20 -28.26 -6.44
CA ILE A 338 31.14 -27.49 -5.64
C ILE A 338 32.19 -28.40 -5.02
N SER A 339 33.39 -27.87 -4.82
CA SER A 339 34.48 -28.54 -4.11
C SER A 339 34.49 -28.05 -2.66
N VAL A 340 34.12 -28.89 -1.70
CA VAL A 340 34.26 -28.61 -0.27
C VAL A 340 35.67 -29.04 0.17
N CYS A 341 36.45 -28.07 0.63
CA CYS A 341 37.86 -28.25 0.99
C CYS A 341 38.03 -28.14 2.51
N THR A 342 38.40 -29.24 3.15
CA THR A 342 38.69 -29.30 4.59
C THR A 342 40.18 -29.55 4.82
N PRO A 343 40.79 -28.98 5.88
CA PRO A 343 42.22 -29.18 6.13
C PRO A 343 42.51 -30.66 6.38
N ASP A 344 43.60 -31.15 5.77
CA ASP A 344 44.14 -32.47 6.09
C ASP A 344 45.14 -32.34 7.24
N PHE A 345 44.71 -32.71 8.44
CA PHE A 345 45.55 -32.65 9.64
C PHE A 345 46.71 -33.65 9.62
N GLN A 346 46.71 -34.65 8.72
CA GLN A 346 47.79 -35.62 8.61
C GLN A 346 48.97 -35.11 7.78
N ASN A 347 48.74 -34.13 6.89
CA ASN A 347 49.76 -33.65 5.97
C ASN A 347 49.70 -32.11 5.86
N GLN A 348 50.40 -31.40 6.76
CA GLN A 348 50.39 -29.93 6.81
C GLN A 348 50.89 -29.28 5.49
N ASP A 349 51.74 -29.99 4.74
CA ASP A 349 52.23 -29.58 3.42
C ASP A 349 51.36 -30.06 2.25
N GLY A 350 50.43 -30.99 2.51
CA GLY A 350 49.49 -31.53 1.52
C GLY A 350 48.44 -30.52 1.02
N VAL A 351 47.75 -30.90 -0.06
CA VAL A 351 46.53 -30.23 -0.52
C VAL A 351 45.38 -30.61 0.43
N ASP A 352 44.46 -29.69 0.68
CA ASP A 352 43.25 -29.95 1.45
C ASP A 352 42.52 -31.21 0.94
N LYS A 353 41.79 -31.89 1.83
CA LYS A 353 40.88 -32.96 1.41
C LYS A 353 39.70 -32.32 0.65
N ILE A 354 39.55 -32.70 -0.61
CA ILE A 354 38.51 -32.18 -1.52
C ILE A 354 37.37 -33.19 -1.64
N GLU A 355 36.17 -32.78 -1.27
CA GLU A 355 34.92 -33.52 -1.53
C GLU A 355 34.10 -32.75 -2.57
N VAL A 356 33.70 -33.42 -3.65
CA VAL A 356 32.83 -32.81 -4.68
C VAL A 356 31.38 -33.08 -4.31
N VAL A 357 30.61 -32.02 -4.07
CA VAL A 357 29.22 -32.06 -3.63
C VAL A 357 28.32 -31.42 -4.68
N ASP A 358 27.17 -32.04 -4.96
CA ASP A 358 26.13 -31.48 -5.83
C ASP A 358 25.36 -30.37 -5.08
N ILE A 359 24.93 -29.31 -5.78
CA ILE A 359 24.07 -28.27 -5.21
C ILE A 359 22.83 -28.87 -4.53
N MET A 360 22.23 -29.93 -5.10
CA MET A 360 21.08 -30.60 -4.51
C MET A 360 21.40 -31.21 -3.14
N GLU A 361 22.56 -31.83 -3.00
CA GLU A 361 23.00 -32.40 -1.73
C GLU A 361 23.37 -31.31 -0.72
N PHE A 362 23.91 -30.19 -1.21
CA PHE A 362 24.24 -29.03 -0.39
C PHE A 362 23.02 -28.46 0.34
N THR A 363 21.84 -28.51 -0.28
CA THR A 363 20.58 -28.03 0.33
C THR A 363 20.33 -28.70 1.70
N HIS A 364 20.41 -30.03 1.76
CA HIS A 364 20.13 -30.81 2.97
C HIS A 364 21.30 -30.83 3.97
N ARG A 365 22.54 -30.70 3.47
CA ARG A 365 23.76 -30.70 4.31
C ARG A 365 24.00 -29.37 5.02
N SER A 366 23.60 -28.24 4.42
CA SER A 366 23.97 -26.91 4.88
C SER A 366 22.79 -25.94 4.97
N TRP A 367 22.06 -25.66 3.87
CA TRP A 367 21.05 -24.59 3.85
C TRP A 367 19.80 -24.86 4.69
N ALA A 368 19.29 -26.10 4.66
CA ALA A 368 18.15 -26.58 5.43
C ALA A 368 18.45 -26.75 6.94
N ARG A 369 19.66 -26.38 7.37
CA ARG A 369 20.14 -26.54 8.74
C ARG A 369 20.53 -25.20 9.32
N MET A 370 20.30 -25.06 10.62
CA MET A 370 20.64 -23.87 11.39
C MET A 370 21.42 -24.30 12.64
N LEU A 371 22.48 -23.56 12.95
CA LEU A 371 23.17 -23.62 14.24
C LEU A 371 22.47 -22.72 15.25
N THR A 372 22.15 -23.27 16.41
CA THR A 372 21.74 -22.51 17.59
C THR A 372 22.93 -21.83 18.27
N PRO A 373 22.70 -20.86 19.17
CA PRO A 373 23.76 -20.32 20.03
C PRO A 373 24.48 -21.37 20.88
N SER A 374 23.88 -22.55 21.09
CA SER A 374 24.48 -23.72 21.76
C SER A 374 25.29 -24.64 20.83
N ASN A 375 25.50 -24.26 19.56
CA ASN A 375 26.16 -25.07 18.52
C ASN A 375 25.44 -26.39 18.18
N GLU A 376 24.13 -26.48 18.42
CA GLU A 376 23.32 -27.61 18.01
C GLU A 376 22.78 -27.38 16.60
N ILE A 377 22.72 -28.46 15.81
CA ILE A 377 22.24 -28.41 14.43
C ILE A 377 20.75 -28.76 14.43
N ILE A 378 19.92 -27.79 14.04
CA ILE A 378 18.46 -27.92 13.95
C ILE A 378 18.01 -27.72 12.50
N HIS A 379 16.85 -28.26 12.13
CA HIS A 379 16.22 -27.98 10.83
C HIS A 379 15.65 -26.55 10.79
N ASP A 380 15.94 -25.84 9.71
CA ASP A 380 15.48 -24.45 9.51
C ASP A 380 13.99 -24.37 9.12
N GLY A 381 13.41 -25.48 8.63
CA GLY A 381 12.00 -25.56 8.22
C GLY A 381 11.70 -24.99 6.83
N ASN A 382 12.72 -24.44 6.15
CA ASN A 382 12.65 -23.83 4.82
C ASN A 382 13.17 -24.76 3.71
N ASP A 383 13.23 -26.07 3.96
CA ASP A 383 13.84 -27.08 3.07
C ASP A 383 13.27 -27.04 1.66
N GLU A 384 11.95 -26.84 1.54
CA GLU A 384 11.25 -26.73 0.26
C GLU A 384 11.74 -25.54 -0.58
N ILE A 385 11.95 -24.38 0.07
CA ILE A 385 12.37 -23.14 -0.59
C ILE A 385 13.76 -23.31 -1.21
N PHE A 386 14.70 -23.88 -0.45
CA PHE A 386 16.06 -24.12 -0.93
C PHE A 386 16.10 -25.19 -2.02
N ARG A 387 15.27 -26.22 -1.89
CA ARG A 387 15.13 -27.27 -2.89
C ARG A 387 14.58 -26.71 -4.21
N LEU A 388 13.53 -25.90 -4.18
CA LEU A 388 12.97 -25.28 -5.38
C LEU A 388 14.00 -24.40 -6.11
N LEU A 389 14.82 -23.64 -5.37
CA LEU A 389 15.91 -22.87 -5.97
C LEU A 389 16.99 -23.78 -6.59
N ALA A 390 17.40 -24.83 -5.88
CA ALA A 390 18.39 -25.77 -6.41
C ALA A 390 17.88 -26.51 -7.66
N GLU A 391 16.63 -26.99 -7.66
CA GLU A 391 15.98 -27.61 -8.82
C GLU A 391 15.86 -26.62 -9.99
N HIS A 392 15.62 -25.33 -9.70
CA HIS A 392 15.61 -24.28 -10.72
C HIS A 392 16.95 -24.09 -11.40
N TYR A 393 18.02 -23.92 -10.61
CA TYR A 393 19.35 -23.66 -11.14
C TYR A 393 20.01 -24.89 -11.78
N THR A 394 19.67 -26.09 -11.33
CA THR A 394 20.13 -27.35 -11.95
C THR A 394 19.38 -27.70 -13.25
N GLY A 395 18.29 -26.99 -13.55
CA GLY A 395 17.45 -27.25 -14.72
C GLY A 395 16.48 -28.42 -14.56
N SER A 396 16.31 -28.95 -13.34
CA SER A 396 15.35 -30.01 -13.03
C SER A 396 13.90 -29.50 -13.05
N LEU A 397 13.70 -28.25 -12.63
CA LEU A 397 12.43 -27.54 -12.63
C LEU A 397 12.63 -26.12 -13.15
N THR A 398 11.63 -25.49 -13.75
CA THR A 398 11.71 -24.10 -14.18
C THR A 398 10.66 -23.27 -13.45
N LEU A 399 11.09 -22.47 -12.47
CA LEU A 399 10.22 -21.52 -11.79
C LEU A 399 9.86 -20.37 -12.74
N SER A 400 8.63 -19.85 -12.61
CA SER A 400 8.30 -18.57 -13.23
C SER A 400 9.15 -17.45 -12.63
N ARG A 401 9.26 -16.31 -13.32
CA ARG A 401 10.09 -15.20 -12.85
C ARG A 401 9.61 -14.66 -11.50
N LEU A 402 8.30 -14.61 -11.31
CA LEU A 402 7.67 -14.13 -10.08
C LEU A 402 7.92 -15.11 -8.92
N GLU A 403 7.70 -16.41 -9.15
CA GLU A 403 8.02 -17.46 -8.16
C GLU A 403 9.50 -17.45 -7.80
N LEU A 404 10.40 -17.34 -8.79
CA LEU A 404 11.84 -17.27 -8.55
C LEU A 404 12.19 -16.10 -7.62
N ILE A 405 11.66 -14.90 -7.88
CA ILE A 405 11.95 -13.73 -7.06
C ILE A 405 11.39 -13.90 -5.65
N GLN A 406 10.16 -14.41 -5.51
CA GLN A 406 9.52 -14.61 -4.21
C GLN A 406 10.27 -15.65 -3.37
N VAL A 407 10.54 -16.82 -3.94
CA VAL A 407 11.28 -17.93 -3.29
C VAL A 407 12.70 -17.47 -2.95
N ALA A 408 13.39 -16.78 -3.86
CA ALA A 408 14.72 -16.24 -3.60
C ALA A 408 14.73 -15.20 -2.48
N LEU A 409 13.76 -14.28 -2.46
CA LEU A 409 13.68 -13.26 -1.42
C LEU A 409 13.36 -13.86 -0.05
N GLN A 410 12.49 -14.87 0.01
CA GLN A 410 12.20 -15.61 1.24
C GLN A 410 13.43 -16.39 1.72
N ALA A 411 14.13 -17.07 0.81
CA ALA A 411 15.39 -17.77 1.11
C ALA A 411 16.44 -16.80 1.67
N LEU A 412 16.65 -15.65 1.02
CA LEU A 412 17.64 -14.65 1.45
C LEU A 412 17.27 -14.01 2.80
N LYS A 413 15.99 -13.73 3.05
CA LYS A 413 15.52 -13.18 4.34
C LYS A 413 15.69 -14.15 5.50
N SER A 414 15.70 -15.46 5.26
CA SER A 414 15.98 -16.46 6.31
C SER A 414 17.46 -16.52 6.72
N ARG A 415 18.38 -15.91 5.95
CA ARG A 415 19.82 -16.03 6.17
C ARG A 415 20.35 -15.01 7.17
N GLN A 416 21.44 -15.35 7.83
CA GLN A 416 22.18 -14.47 8.71
C GLN A 416 23.19 -13.62 7.92
N PHE A 417 23.29 -12.35 8.28
CA PHE A 417 24.33 -11.47 7.75
C PHE A 417 24.64 -10.32 8.71
N THR A 418 25.85 -9.80 8.58
CA THR A 418 26.24 -8.50 9.13
C THR A 418 25.94 -7.45 8.07
N GLU A 419 25.14 -6.43 8.41
CA GLU A 419 24.81 -5.34 7.49
C GLU A 419 26.10 -4.64 7.02
N PHE A 420 26.50 -4.91 5.77
CA PHE A 420 27.53 -4.15 5.10
C PHE A 420 26.92 -2.86 4.53
N GLN A 421 25.72 -2.99 3.95
CA GLN A 421 24.90 -1.90 3.45
C GLN A 421 23.42 -2.17 3.75
N ARG A 422 22.62 -1.10 3.88
CA ARG A 422 21.17 -1.23 4.16
C ARG A 422 20.39 -2.04 3.11
N GLY A 423 20.93 -2.20 1.88
CA GLY A 423 20.29 -2.89 0.77
C GLY A 423 20.82 -4.29 0.47
N ASP A 424 21.60 -4.92 1.35
CA ASP A 424 22.32 -6.16 1.06
C ASP A 424 21.43 -7.31 0.55
N ILE A 425 20.20 -7.44 1.06
CA ILE A 425 19.25 -8.46 0.59
C ILE A 425 18.87 -8.23 -0.89
N ALA A 426 18.58 -6.98 -1.27
CA ALA A 426 18.27 -6.64 -2.66
C ALA A 426 19.50 -6.85 -3.57
N TYR A 427 20.70 -6.54 -3.09
CA TYR A 427 21.94 -6.80 -3.82
C TYR A 427 22.28 -8.28 -3.93
N ALA A 428 21.98 -9.08 -2.91
CA ALA A 428 22.09 -10.53 -3.00
C ALA A 428 21.08 -11.09 -4.01
N LEU A 429 19.83 -10.63 -4.00
CA LEU A 429 18.82 -11.02 -4.99
C LEU A 429 19.24 -10.66 -6.42
N MET A 430 19.86 -9.49 -6.62
CA MET A 430 20.37 -9.03 -7.91
C MET A 430 21.32 -10.03 -8.59
N THR A 431 22.03 -10.86 -7.83
CA THR A 431 22.95 -11.86 -8.37
C THR A 431 22.26 -13.01 -9.11
N LEU A 432 21.02 -13.29 -8.69
CA LEU A 432 20.13 -14.32 -9.22
C LEU A 432 19.35 -13.81 -10.44
N LEU A 433 19.27 -12.50 -10.63
CA LEU A 433 18.58 -11.87 -11.75
C LEU A 433 19.49 -11.58 -12.95
N THR A 434 18.86 -11.17 -14.05
CA THR A 434 19.52 -10.95 -15.34
C THR A 434 20.30 -9.63 -15.36
N LYS A 435 19.66 -8.51 -15.01
CA LYS A 435 20.30 -7.20 -14.96
C LYS A 435 20.72 -6.84 -13.54
N ARG A 436 21.86 -6.18 -13.45
CA ARG A 436 22.53 -5.84 -12.20
C ARG A 436 22.81 -4.34 -12.14
N PRO A 437 21.85 -3.50 -11.71
CA PRO A 437 22.13 -2.08 -11.54
C PRO A 437 23.29 -1.87 -10.54
N ARG A 438 24.18 -0.90 -10.77
CA ARG A 438 25.32 -0.61 -9.86
C ARG A 438 24.82 -0.27 -8.47
N MET A 439 25.52 -0.60 -7.39
CA MET A 439 25.04 -0.22 -6.05
C MET A 439 24.90 1.31 -5.90
N ASP A 440 23.83 1.74 -5.21
CA ASP A 440 23.76 3.09 -4.64
C ASP A 440 23.92 2.99 -3.11
N PRO A 441 25.02 3.51 -2.53
CA PRO A 441 25.26 3.49 -1.08
C PRO A 441 24.30 4.37 -0.28
N SER A 442 23.53 5.25 -0.92
CA SER A 442 22.49 6.06 -0.27
C SER A 442 21.12 5.37 -0.24
N ASP A 443 20.96 4.22 -0.90
CA ASP A 443 19.69 3.49 -0.95
C ASP A 443 19.37 2.82 0.40
N THR A 444 18.09 2.86 0.77
CA THR A 444 17.50 1.96 1.76
C THR A 444 17.24 0.57 1.16
N GLU A 445 16.89 -0.42 1.98
CA GLU A 445 16.54 -1.77 1.53
C GLU A 445 15.46 -1.75 0.44
N GLU A 446 14.43 -0.93 0.67
CA GLU A 446 13.25 -0.85 -0.16
C GLU A 446 13.52 -0.07 -1.45
N GLN A 447 14.33 0.99 -1.38
CA GLN A 447 14.81 1.70 -2.56
C GLN A 447 15.66 0.78 -3.44
N ALA A 448 16.56 -0.01 -2.84
CA ALA A 448 17.40 -0.95 -3.57
C ALA A 448 16.58 -2.06 -4.23
N LEU A 449 15.57 -2.61 -3.55
CA LEU A 449 14.67 -3.62 -4.13
C LEU A 449 13.83 -3.02 -5.27
N ALA A 450 13.23 -1.85 -5.06
CA ALA A 450 12.41 -1.22 -6.08
C ALA A 450 13.24 -0.86 -7.31
N ARG A 451 14.45 -0.34 -7.13
CA ARG A 451 15.40 -0.09 -8.21
C ARG A 451 15.79 -1.35 -8.97
N LEU A 452 15.99 -2.47 -8.26
CA LEU A 452 16.24 -3.77 -8.88
C LEU A 452 15.06 -4.21 -9.75
N SER A 453 13.83 -4.01 -9.27
CA SER A 453 12.60 -4.29 -10.01
C SER A 453 12.38 -3.35 -11.20
N LEU A 454 12.77 -2.08 -11.11
CA LEU A 454 12.68 -1.13 -12.23
C LEU A 454 13.69 -1.47 -13.33
N ALA A 455 14.87 -1.96 -12.96
CA ALA A 455 15.90 -2.33 -13.92
C ALA A 455 15.55 -3.63 -14.67
N ASN A 456 15.00 -4.62 -13.96
CA ASN A 456 14.68 -5.96 -14.46
C ASN A 456 13.23 -6.10 -14.92
N ASP A 457 12.97 -7.06 -15.81
CA ASP A 457 11.59 -7.47 -16.11
C ASP A 457 11.12 -8.44 -15.01
N SER A 458 10.76 -7.86 -13.86
CA SER A 458 10.40 -8.55 -12.61
C SER A 458 8.91 -8.84 -12.46
N ASP A 459 8.16 -8.93 -13.57
CA ASP A 459 6.71 -9.22 -13.58
C ASP A 459 5.89 -8.32 -12.62
N GLN A 460 6.30 -7.05 -12.54
CA GLN A 460 5.64 -6.00 -11.74
C GLN A 460 5.52 -6.35 -10.24
N ILE A 461 6.59 -6.92 -9.66
CA ILE A 461 6.57 -7.37 -8.26
C ILE A 461 6.34 -6.22 -7.27
N VAL A 462 6.87 -5.03 -7.52
CA VAL A 462 6.70 -3.87 -6.61
C VAL A 462 5.25 -3.38 -6.65
N GLU A 463 4.64 -3.36 -7.83
CA GLU A 463 3.22 -3.06 -8.02
C GLU A 463 2.34 -4.07 -7.27
N ARG A 464 2.69 -5.36 -7.31
CA ARG A 464 2.00 -6.43 -6.57
C ARG A 464 2.14 -6.24 -5.06
N MET A 465 3.36 -5.99 -4.57
CA MET A 465 3.62 -5.70 -3.14
C MET A 465 2.83 -4.47 -2.64
N ALA A 466 2.72 -3.42 -3.48
CA ALA A 466 1.92 -2.25 -3.16
C ALA A 466 0.43 -2.60 -2.93
N CYS A 467 -0.09 -3.62 -3.61
CA CYS A 467 -1.47 -4.11 -3.51
C CYS A 467 -1.73 -5.13 -2.37
N MET A 468 -0.72 -5.54 -1.61
CA MET A 468 -0.87 -6.45 -0.46
C MET A 468 -1.37 -5.69 0.79
N ASP A 469 -2.32 -6.22 1.54
CA ASP A 469 -2.68 -5.70 2.87
C ASP A 469 -1.82 -6.38 3.93
N GLY A 470 -1.13 -5.67 4.82
CA GLY A 470 -0.32 -6.34 5.83
C GLY A 470 0.08 -5.45 6.99
N ILE A 471 0.44 -6.07 8.12
CA ILE A 471 0.90 -5.39 9.33
C ILE A 471 2.12 -4.53 9.00
N ARG A 472 1.91 -3.22 8.94
CA ARG A 472 2.96 -2.24 8.64
C ARG A 472 4.07 -2.32 9.68
N MET A 473 5.27 -2.75 9.25
CA MET A 473 6.46 -2.73 10.09
C MET A 473 6.82 -1.28 10.43
N LYS A 474 6.92 -0.97 11.72
CA LYS A 474 7.25 0.39 12.19
C LYS A 474 8.60 0.83 11.62
N GLY A 475 8.60 1.91 10.84
CA GLY A 475 9.80 2.49 10.24
C GLY A 475 10.14 2.00 8.82
N LYS A 476 9.35 1.08 8.24
CA LYS A 476 9.44 0.68 6.82
C LYS A 476 8.32 1.33 6.00
N PRO A 477 8.52 1.55 4.69
CA PRO A 477 7.47 2.08 3.82
C PRO A 477 6.30 1.09 3.71
N ALA A 478 5.08 1.60 3.59
CA ALA A 478 3.88 0.80 3.77
C ALA A 478 3.57 -0.15 2.59
N TRP A 479 4.29 0.00 1.47
CA TRP A 479 4.18 -0.86 0.30
C TRP A 479 5.05 -2.12 0.38
N PHE A 480 6.05 -2.17 1.29
CA PHE A 480 7.01 -3.27 1.38
C PHE A 480 6.47 -4.41 2.26
N ASN A 481 5.54 -5.20 1.70
CA ASN A 481 4.95 -6.37 2.37
C ASN A 481 5.06 -7.62 1.48
N LEU A 482 5.37 -8.76 2.09
CA LEU A 482 5.37 -10.07 1.43
C LEU A 482 4.14 -10.91 1.78
N GLU A 483 3.55 -10.65 2.94
CA GLU A 483 2.39 -11.36 3.45
C GLU A 483 1.15 -10.49 3.29
N ASP A 484 0.02 -11.16 3.03
CA ASP A 484 -1.29 -10.53 2.82
C ASP A 484 -2.27 -10.98 3.90
N ASP A 485 -2.84 -10.03 4.65
CA ASP A 485 -3.91 -10.27 5.62
C ASP A 485 -5.20 -10.77 4.93
N LEU A 486 -5.31 -10.56 3.61
CA LEU A 486 -6.40 -11.09 2.78
C LEU A 486 -6.14 -12.51 2.27
N GLY A 487 -4.96 -13.08 2.54
CA GLY A 487 -4.58 -14.46 2.20
C GLY A 487 -4.18 -14.70 0.75
N ALA A 488 -3.94 -13.66 -0.06
CA ALA A 488 -3.47 -13.82 -1.43
C ALA A 488 -1.94 -13.89 -1.51
N ASN A 489 -1.41 -14.63 -2.48
CA ASN A 489 0.00 -14.60 -2.81
C ASN A 489 0.29 -13.49 -3.83
N LEU A 490 1.56 -13.15 -4.02
CA LEU A 490 1.96 -12.13 -5.01
C LEU A 490 1.50 -12.47 -6.43
N TRP A 491 1.49 -13.76 -6.82
CA TRP A 491 1.05 -14.20 -8.14
C TRP A 491 -0.46 -14.11 -8.36
N ASP A 492 -1.27 -14.14 -7.29
CA ASP A 492 -2.73 -14.04 -7.38
C ASP A 492 -3.20 -12.61 -7.72
N ILE A 493 -2.33 -11.61 -7.53
CA ILE A 493 -2.62 -10.20 -7.74
C ILE A 493 -2.15 -9.75 -9.12
N GLN A 494 -3.07 -9.43 -10.02
CA GLN A 494 -2.75 -8.76 -11.27
C GLN A 494 -2.70 -7.24 -11.08
N PRO A 495 -1.54 -6.58 -11.17
CA PRO A 495 -1.46 -5.13 -11.06
C PRO A 495 -2.14 -4.44 -12.27
N LEU A 496 -2.78 -3.31 -12.01
CA LEU A 496 -3.40 -2.41 -13.00
C LEU A 496 -2.62 -1.10 -13.16
N CYS A 497 -1.65 -0.86 -12.28
CA CYS A 497 -0.80 0.32 -12.29
C CYS A 497 0.63 -0.04 -12.64
N GLN A 498 1.44 0.99 -12.88
CA GLN A 498 2.87 0.85 -13.13
C GLN A 498 3.65 1.74 -12.18
N VAL A 499 4.77 1.25 -11.63
CA VAL A 499 5.70 2.09 -10.88
C VAL A 499 6.57 2.86 -11.87
N ALA A 500 6.40 4.18 -11.92
CA ALA A 500 7.20 5.07 -12.74
C ALA A 500 8.60 5.34 -12.14
N GLY A 501 8.71 5.27 -10.81
CA GLY A 501 9.97 5.45 -10.11
C GLY A 501 9.85 5.44 -8.60
N VAL A 502 10.98 5.61 -7.92
CA VAL A 502 11.09 5.61 -6.46
C VAL A 502 11.68 6.94 -5.99
N CYS A 503 11.08 7.56 -4.98
CA CYS A 503 11.51 8.84 -4.41
C CYS A 503 12.66 8.69 -3.40
N TYR A 504 13.32 9.81 -3.06
CA TYR A 504 14.40 9.86 -2.07
C TYR A 504 13.98 9.45 -0.66
N ASP A 505 12.70 9.55 -0.32
CA ASP A 505 12.12 9.13 0.96
C ASP A 505 11.65 7.66 0.99
N GLY A 506 11.81 6.92 -0.13
CA GLY A 506 11.39 5.51 -0.25
C GLY A 506 9.94 5.33 -0.72
N SER A 507 9.24 6.42 -1.04
CA SER A 507 7.91 6.38 -1.64
C SER A 507 7.95 5.90 -3.09
N LEU A 508 6.87 5.27 -3.54
CA LEU A 508 6.67 4.90 -4.94
C LEU A 508 5.93 5.99 -5.70
N ILE A 509 6.31 6.23 -6.95
CA ILE A 509 5.51 7.00 -7.89
C ILE A 509 4.74 6.00 -8.75
N LEU A 510 3.42 5.95 -8.55
CA LEU A 510 2.52 5.10 -9.32
C LEU A 510 1.90 5.90 -10.47
N ASP A 511 1.84 5.30 -11.64
CA ASP A 511 1.18 5.81 -12.82
C ASP A 511 0.05 4.87 -13.26
N GLY A 512 -0.99 5.42 -13.90
CA GLY A 512 -2.13 4.64 -14.41
C GLY A 512 -3.09 4.10 -13.34
N THR A 513 -2.93 4.47 -12.07
CA THR A 513 -3.90 4.13 -11.01
C THR A 513 -5.21 4.89 -11.20
N HIS A 514 -6.34 4.27 -10.92
CA HIS A 514 -7.61 5.02 -10.81
C HIS A 514 -7.79 5.52 -9.38
N ALA A 515 -8.16 6.77 -9.19
CA ALA A 515 -8.29 7.35 -7.85
C ALA A 515 -9.69 7.89 -7.58
N VAL A 516 -10.24 7.50 -6.42
CA VAL A 516 -11.54 7.94 -5.95
C VAL A 516 -11.40 8.66 -4.61
N SER A 517 -12.00 9.84 -4.48
CA SER A 517 -12.03 10.57 -3.21
C SER A 517 -13.10 10.02 -2.26
N ILE A 518 -12.71 9.77 -1.02
CA ILE A 518 -13.61 9.28 0.03
C ILE A 518 -14.18 10.46 0.82
N ARG A 519 -15.51 10.49 0.97
CA ARG A 519 -16.21 11.55 1.70
C ARG A 519 -16.49 11.15 3.14
N TRP A 520 -15.89 11.88 4.08
CA TRP A 520 -16.04 11.61 5.53
C TRP A 520 -16.97 12.56 6.28
N LYS A 521 -17.17 13.77 5.74
CA LYS A 521 -17.83 14.88 6.46
C LYS A 521 -19.35 14.73 6.62
N ASP A 522 -20.03 14.13 5.65
CA ASP A 522 -21.48 13.95 5.59
C ASP A 522 -21.84 12.96 4.48
N ILE A 523 -22.97 12.26 4.65
CA ILE A 523 -23.59 11.46 3.58
C ILE A 523 -24.26 12.44 2.59
N PRO A 524 -23.81 12.52 1.32
CA PRO A 524 -24.41 13.41 0.34
C PRO A 524 -25.81 12.93 -0.06
N ARG A 525 -26.60 13.83 -0.65
CA ARG A 525 -27.86 13.44 -1.27
C ARG A 525 -27.57 12.57 -2.49
N ILE A 526 -28.01 11.31 -2.43
CA ILE A 526 -27.81 10.33 -3.51
C ILE A 526 -28.94 10.45 -4.52
N TYR A 527 -28.57 10.52 -5.80
CA TYR A 527 -29.53 10.42 -6.89
C TYR A 527 -29.59 8.97 -7.36
N SER A 528 -30.79 8.46 -7.60
CA SER A 528 -30.99 7.08 -8.05
C SER A 528 -31.69 7.05 -9.40
N LEU A 529 -31.16 6.23 -10.29
CA LEU A 529 -31.80 5.86 -11.55
C LEU A 529 -32.94 4.91 -11.26
N ARG A 530 -34.13 5.29 -11.73
CA ARG A 530 -35.38 4.58 -11.48
C ARG A 530 -36.13 4.46 -12.78
N ARG A 531 -36.65 3.26 -13.06
CA ARG A 531 -37.52 3.03 -14.21
C ARG A 531 -38.88 3.71 -13.99
N VAL A 532 -39.36 4.39 -15.01
CA VAL A 532 -40.73 4.94 -15.04
C VAL A 532 -41.71 3.78 -15.10
N SER A 533 -42.65 3.75 -14.16
CA SER A 533 -43.73 2.76 -14.09
C SER A 533 -45.06 3.51 -14.07
N TRP A 534 -46.12 2.90 -14.59
CA TRP A 534 -47.48 3.47 -14.57
C TRP A 534 -47.93 3.86 -13.15
N LYS A 535 -47.56 3.07 -12.13
CA LYS A 535 -47.80 3.40 -10.72
C LYS A 535 -47.07 4.67 -10.29
N LYS A 536 -45.83 4.86 -10.76
CA LYS A 536 -45.01 6.06 -10.45
C LYS A 536 -45.49 7.28 -11.23
N LEU A 537 -45.91 7.11 -12.48
CA LEU A 537 -46.51 8.18 -13.27
C LEU A 537 -47.82 8.67 -12.63
N GLY A 538 -48.67 7.73 -12.20
CA GLY A 538 -49.90 8.03 -11.47
C GLY A 538 -49.61 8.74 -10.14
N ALA A 539 -48.62 8.28 -9.37
CA ALA A 539 -48.21 8.91 -8.11
C ALA A 539 -47.59 10.31 -8.31
N ASP A 540 -46.79 10.53 -9.36
CA ASP A 540 -46.23 11.86 -9.69
C ASP A 540 -47.34 12.83 -10.09
N THR A 541 -48.28 12.35 -10.92
CA THR A 541 -49.44 13.13 -11.36
C THR A 541 -50.35 13.47 -10.18
N ALA A 542 -50.63 12.51 -9.30
CA ALA A 542 -51.43 12.72 -8.09
C ALA A 542 -50.78 13.73 -7.15
N LEU A 543 -49.48 13.60 -6.91
CA LEU A 543 -48.71 14.48 -6.02
C LEU A 543 -48.69 15.94 -6.52
N ARG A 544 -48.52 16.15 -7.84
CA ARG A 544 -48.48 17.49 -8.44
C ARG A 544 -49.86 18.10 -8.63
N SER A 545 -50.88 17.29 -8.91
CA SER A 545 -52.24 17.79 -9.16
C SER A 545 -53.03 18.11 -7.88
N GLY A 546 -52.69 17.49 -6.74
CA GLY A 546 -53.37 17.75 -5.46
C GLY A 546 -53.44 19.24 -5.07
N PRO A 547 -52.30 19.98 -4.99
CA PRO A 547 -52.31 21.41 -4.70
C PRO A 547 -53.06 22.24 -5.76
N PHE A 548 -52.99 21.85 -7.03
CA PHE A 548 -53.70 22.52 -8.12
C PHE A 548 -55.22 22.40 -7.95
N TRP A 549 -55.74 21.20 -7.69
CA TRP A 549 -57.17 20.99 -7.44
C TRP A 549 -57.66 21.68 -6.17
N LEU A 550 -56.80 21.84 -5.15
CA LEU A 550 -57.13 22.60 -3.95
C LEU A 550 -57.36 24.09 -4.28
N VAL A 551 -56.48 24.70 -5.07
CA VAL A 551 -56.61 26.11 -5.48
C VAL A 551 -57.84 26.31 -6.38
N VAL A 552 -58.07 25.41 -7.35
CA VAL A 552 -59.24 25.46 -8.23
C VAL A 552 -60.54 25.28 -7.45
N GLY A 553 -60.57 24.35 -6.48
CA GLY A 553 -61.71 24.13 -5.60
C GLY A 553 -62.06 25.37 -4.76
N ILE A 554 -61.06 26.00 -4.13
CA ILE A 554 -61.24 27.23 -3.34
C ILE A 554 -61.79 28.37 -4.23
N ALA A 555 -61.22 28.55 -5.44
CA ALA A 555 -61.65 29.59 -6.37
C ALA A 555 -63.09 29.36 -6.92
N CYS A 556 -63.50 28.11 -7.13
CA CYS A 556 -64.86 27.78 -7.58
C CYS A 556 -65.90 27.96 -6.47
N VAL A 557 -65.53 27.73 -5.20
CA VAL A 557 -66.42 27.96 -4.05
C VAL A 557 -66.55 29.45 -3.72
N SER A 558 -65.49 30.25 -3.93
CA SER A 558 -65.53 31.69 -3.66
C SER A 558 -66.33 32.52 -4.68
N THR A 559 -66.63 31.97 -5.86
CA THR A 559 -67.27 32.69 -6.98
C THR A 559 -68.81 32.61 -7.04
N GLY A 560 -69.47 31.75 -6.26
CA GLY A 560 -70.94 31.82 -6.07
C GLY A 560 -71.74 30.50 -6.15
N SER A 561 -73.08 30.62 -6.06
CA SER A 561 -74.03 29.51 -5.81
C SER A 561 -74.16 28.48 -6.94
N SER A 562 -73.89 28.85 -8.20
CA SER A 562 -74.00 27.94 -9.36
C SER A 562 -72.80 26.99 -9.50
N THR A 563 -71.64 27.33 -8.94
CA THR A 563 -70.39 26.54 -9.02
C THR A 563 -70.08 25.81 -7.72
N LEU A 564 -70.93 25.97 -6.69
CA LEU A 564 -70.71 25.43 -5.34
C LEU A 564 -70.57 23.89 -5.34
N GLY A 565 -71.42 23.17 -6.08
CA GLY A 565 -71.36 21.71 -6.16
C GLY A 565 -70.09 21.20 -6.84
N LEU A 566 -69.66 21.88 -7.90
CA LEU A 566 -68.43 21.55 -8.64
C LEU A 566 -67.17 21.87 -7.80
N GLY A 567 -67.19 23.00 -7.09
CA GLY A 567 -66.13 23.40 -6.18
C GLY A 567 -65.98 22.44 -4.98
N ALA A 568 -67.10 22.00 -4.40
CA ALA A 568 -67.10 21.01 -3.33
C ALA A 568 -66.52 19.66 -3.78
N PHE A 569 -66.84 19.21 -5.00
CA PHE A 569 -66.26 18.00 -5.58
C PHE A 569 -64.73 18.11 -5.73
N PHE A 570 -64.22 19.21 -6.30
CA PHE A 570 -62.77 19.40 -6.44
C PHE A 570 -62.05 19.53 -5.09
N LEU A 571 -62.68 20.12 -4.08
CA LEU A 571 -62.13 20.17 -2.72
C LEU A 571 -62.02 18.78 -2.09
N VAL A 572 -63.05 17.94 -2.20
CA VAL A 572 -63.01 16.56 -1.69
C VAL A 572 -61.93 15.76 -2.42
N LEU A 573 -61.84 15.88 -3.75
CA LEU A 573 -60.79 15.25 -4.54
C LEU A 573 -59.39 15.71 -4.12
N ALA A 574 -59.20 17.02 -3.91
CA ALA A 574 -57.94 17.58 -3.47
C ALA A 574 -57.53 17.06 -2.08
N ILE A 575 -58.47 16.97 -1.13
CA ILE A 575 -58.22 16.43 0.21
C ILE A 575 -57.78 14.97 0.12
N ILE A 576 -58.43 14.13 -0.70
CA ILE A 576 -58.05 12.73 -0.89
C ILE A 576 -56.64 12.61 -1.49
N LEU A 577 -56.33 13.40 -2.53
CA LEU A 577 -55.01 13.40 -3.17
C LEU A 577 -53.91 13.89 -2.21
N LEU A 578 -54.21 14.86 -1.35
CA LEU A 578 -53.28 15.36 -0.35
C LEU A 578 -53.06 14.35 0.77
N LEU A 579 -54.11 13.72 1.31
CA LEU A 579 -53.99 12.67 2.33
C LEU A 579 -53.18 11.46 1.82
N THR A 580 -53.26 11.16 0.53
CA THR A 580 -52.48 10.08 -0.11
C THR A 580 -51.09 10.54 -0.60
N ALA A 581 -50.71 11.80 -0.39
CA ALA A 581 -49.43 12.35 -0.84
C ALA A 581 -48.21 11.65 -0.21
N PRO A 582 -48.16 11.35 1.11
CA PRO A 582 -47.03 10.61 1.69
C PRO A 582 -46.84 9.23 1.06
N LEU A 583 -47.94 8.50 0.80
CA LEU A 583 -47.91 7.22 0.12
C LEU A 583 -47.41 7.36 -1.33
N SER A 584 -47.85 8.41 -2.03
CA SER A 584 -47.38 8.73 -3.38
C SER A 584 -45.88 9.02 -3.40
N VAL A 585 -45.35 9.77 -2.42
CA VAL A 585 -43.90 9.98 -2.25
C VAL A 585 -43.18 8.65 -2.00
N HIS A 586 -43.73 7.77 -1.17
CA HIS A 586 -43.14 6.46 -0.92
C HIS A 586 -43.16 5.55 -2.17
N ILE A 587 -44.18 5.66 -3.04
CA ILE A 587 -44.22 4.94 -4.32
C ILE A 587 -43.20 5.52 -5.31
N LEU A 588 -43.06 6.85 -5.37
CA LEU A 588 -42.10 7.54 -6.24
C LEU A 588 -40.66 7.24 -5.83
N HIS A 589 -40.39 7.30 -4.52
CA HIS A 589 -39.07 7.14 -3.93
C HIS A 589 -38.72 5.74 -3.45
N GLY A 590 -39.70 4.85 -3.41
CA GLY A 590 -39.53 3.44 -3.12
C GLY A 590 -39.27 2.58 -4.37
N GLY A 591 -39.11 1.29 -4.09
CA GLY A 591 -38.86 0.25 -5.08
C GLY A 591 -37.38 0.07 -5.44
N LYS A 592 -37.16 -0.80 -6.44
CA LYS A 592 -35.83 -1.17 -6.92
C LYS A 592 -35.10 0.02 -7.53
N VAL A 593 -33.86 0.23 -7.09
CA VAL A 593 -32.92 1.20 -7.65
C VAL A 593 -32.08 0.46 -8.68
N TRP A 594 -32.02 0.98 -9.90
CA TRP A 594 -31.25 0.35 -11.00
C TRP A 594 -29.80 0.84 -11.04
N GLY A 595 -29.54 2.01 -10.46
CA GLY A 595 -28.21 2.58 -10.27
C GLY A 595 -28.31 3.80 -9.39
N ALA A 596 -27.22 4.20 -8.76
CA ALA A 596 -27.15 5.45 -8.03
C ALA A 596 -25.89 6.22 -8.39
N THR A 597 -25.89 7.51 -8.09
CA THR A 597 -24.68 8.32 -8.23
C THR A 597 -23.57 7.71 -7.38
N PRO A 598 -22.43 7.37 -7.98
CA PRO A 598 -21.34 6.66 -7.32
C PRO A 598 -20.60 7.59 -6.35
N TRP A 599 -20.62 7.23 -5.08
CA TRP A 599 -19.89 7.88 -4.00
C TRP A 599 -19.28 6.82 -3.08
N LEU A 600 -18.03 7.06 -2.67
CA LEU A 600 -17.43 6.41 -1.50
C LEU A 600 -17.60 7.32 -0.27
N ILE A 601 -18.24 6.80 0.76
CA ILE A 601 -18.56 7.55 1.97
C ILE A 601 -18.05 6.78 3.18
N GLY A 602 -17.27 7.43 4.03
CA GLY A 602 -16.68 6.82 5.22
C GLY A 602 -17.27 7.37 6.51
N PHE A 603 -17.37 6.53 7.53
CA PHE A 603 -17.54 6.95 8.93
C PHE A 603 -16.77 6.03 9.88
N GLU A 604 -16.43 6.56 11.06
CA GLU A 604 -15.75 5.87 12.16
C GLU A 604 -16.76 5.07 12.98
N GLY A 605 -16.42 3.81 13.27
CA GLY A 605 -17.30 2.84 13.91
C GLY A 605 -18.17 2.06 12.92
N THR A 606 -19.15 1.34 13.46
CA THR A 606 -20.11 0.53 12.69
C THR A 606 -21.54 0.92 13.07
N LEU A 607 -22.46 0.72 12.13
CA LEU A 607 -23.90 0.90 12.33
C LEU A 607 -24.63 -0.27 11.67
N PRO A 608 -25.82 -0.65 12.18
CA PRO A 608 -26.67 -1.63 11.50
C PRO A 608 -27.02 -1.19 10.09
N ILE A 609 -27.06 -2.12 9.15
CA ILE A 609 -27.25 -1.82 7.73
C ILE A 609 -28.55 -1.06 7.42
N LYS A 610 -29.62 -1.37 8.16
CA LYS A 610 -30.92 -0.69 8.04
C LYS A 610 -30.81 0.79 8.39
N GLU A 611 -30.02 1.12 9.42
CA GLU A 611 -29.80 2.50 9.84
C GLU A 611 -28.94 3.25 8.81
N ILE A 612 -27.90 2.61 8.29
CA ILE A 612 -27.07 3.17 7.20
C ILE A 612 -27.94 3.47 5.97
N GLU A 613 -28.80 2.54 5.57
CA GLU A 613 -29.71 2.72 4.42
C GLU A 613 -30.70 3.87 4.67
N HIS A 614 -31.28 3.94 5.88
CA HIS A 614 -32.19 5.01 6.25
C HIS A 614 -31.51 6.39 6.24
N LEU A 615 -30.28 6.50 6.74
CA LEU A 615 -29.50 7.75 6.69
C LEU A 615 -29.14 8.16 5.26
N THR A 616 -28.92 7.18 4.39
CA THR A 616 -28.48 7.37 3.01
C THR A 616 -29.63 7.72 2.05
N PHE A 617 -30.71 6.93 2.08
CA PHE A 617 -31.83 7.03 1.13
C PHE A 617 -33.12 7.58 1.77
N GLY A 618 -33.22 7.63 3.10
CA GLY A 618 -34.42 8.05 3.83
C GLY A 618 -35.42 6.92 4.12
N ASN A 619 -35.11 5.69 3.70
CA ASN A 619 -35.85 4.48 4.02
C ASN A 619 -34.96 3.25 3.88
N ALA A 620 -35.34 2.14 4.54
CA ALA A 620 -34.64 0.86 4.48
C ALA A 620 -35.49 -0.17 3.74
N ILE A 621 -35.12 -0.50 2.49
CA ILE A 621 -35.78 -1.53 1.66
C ILE A 621 -34.83 -2.71 1.41
N GLY A 622 -33.64 -2.72 2.03
CA GLY A 622 -32.61 -3.74 1.79
C GLY A 622 -31.87 -3.50 0.48
N ARG A 623 -31.58 -2.25 0.15
CA ARG A 623 -30.79 -1.89 -1.05
C ARG A 623 -29.29 -2.06 -0.84
N LEU A 624 -28.83 -1.76 0.37
CA LEU A 624 -27.43 -1.91 0.76
C LEU A 624 -27.22 -3.33 1.30
N GLN A 625 -26.05 -3.89 1.01
CA GLN A 625 -25.61 -5.19 1.50
C GLN A 625 -24.16 -5.13 1.95
N TYR A 626 -23.78 -5.90 2.98
CA TYR A 626 -22.38 -5.99 3.35
C TYR A 626 -21.60 -6.73 2.26
N SER A 627 -20.35 -6.32 2.05
CA SER A 627 -19.46 -7.08 1.17
C SER A 627 -19.08 -8.42 1.82
N PRO A 628 -19.20 -9.54 1.11
CA PRO A 628 -18.89 -10.86 1.67
C PRO A 628 -17.39 -11.12 1.81
N SER A 629 -16.56 -10.47 0.99
CA SER A 629 -15.14 -10.83 0.82
C SER A 629 -14.25 -9.62 0.60
N SER A 630 -14.61 -8.44 1.12
CA SER A 630 -13.80 -7.22 0.95
C SER A 630 -12.56 -7.14 1.83
N GLY A 631 -12.57 -7.81 2.98
CA GLY A 631 -11.53 -7.68 4.01
C GLY A 631 -11.67 -8.70 5.14
N PRO A 632 -10.71 -8.74 6.08
CA PRO A 632 -10.68 -9.72 7.17
C PRO A 632 -11.85 -9.53 8.16
N TYR A 633 -12.44 -8.34 8.22
CA TYR A 633 -13.58 -8.02 9.09
C TYR A 633 -14.94 -8.24 8.42
N CYS A 634 -14.97 -8.75 7.19
CA CYS A 634 -16.20 -9.11 6.50
C CYS A 634 -16.67 -10.49 6.96
N THR A 635 -17.99 -10.69 7.06
CA THR A 635 -18.57 -11.99 7.40
C THR A 635 -19.51 -12.39 6.27
N GLY A 636 -19.37 -13.61 5.74
CA GLY A 636 -20.27 -14.16 4.72
C GLY A 636 -21.33 -15.07 5.34
N LYS A 637 -22.42 -15.30 4.60
CA LYS A 637 -23.31 -16.45 4.86
C LYS A 637 -22.62 -17.76 4.43
N PRO A 638 -22.98 -18.92 5.02
CA PRO A 638 -22.32 -20.19 4.72
C PRO A 638 -22.52 -20.67 3.28
N ASP A 639 -23.74 -20.55 2.74
CA ASP A 639 -24.11 -21.15 1.45
C ASP A 639 -24.16 -20.15 0.29
N GLU A 640 -24.07 -18.85 0.59
CA GLU A 640 -24.24 -17.76 -0.40
C GLU A 640 -23.17 -16.69 -0.23
N ARG A 641 -22.68 -16.15 -1.36
CA ARG A 641 -21.76 -15.00 -1.38
C ARG A 641 -22.51 -13.69 -1.10
N ILE A 642 -23.12 -13.60 0.08
CA ILE A 642 -23.82 -12.42 0.60
C ILE A 642 -23.21 -12.07 1.95
N GLY A 643 -22.83 -10.80 2.13
CA GLY A 643 -22.30 -10.33 3.39
C GLY A 643 -23.37 -10.30 4.49
N ALA A 644 -22.99 -10.77 5.66
CA ALA A 644 -23.74 -10.65 6.90
C ALA A 644 -23.20 -9.48 7.74
N GLU A 645 -23.90 -9.15 8.82
CA GLU A 645 -23.40 -8.17 9.78
C GLU A 645 -22.04 -8.63 10.34
N PRO A 646 -21.04 -7.73 10.36
CA PRO A 646 -19.67 -8.10 10.70
C PRO A 646 -19.57 -8.44 12.18
N ARG A 647 -18.94 -9.58 12.47
CA ARG A 647 -18.62 -10.01 13.84
C ARG A 647 -17.13 -9.86 14.05
N PHE A 648 -16.73 -8.89 14.86
CA PHE A 648 -15.33 -8.66 15.19
C PHE A 648 -15.17 -8.38 16.68
N ASN A 649 -14.09 -8.88 17.27
CA ASN A 649 -13.69 -8.50 18.62
C ASN A 649 -12.77 -7.29 18.51
N ILE A 650 -13.06 -6.26 19.31
CA ILE A 650 -12.25 -5.03 19.35
C ILE A 650 -10.83 -5.30 19.87
N THR A 651 -10.63 -6.40 20.61
CA THR A 651 -9.31 -6.85 21.11
C THR A 651 -8.36 -7.30 20.01
N ASP A 652 -8.89 -7.72 18.86
CA ASP A 652 -8.12 -8.34 17.78
C ASP A 652 -7.62 -7.28 16.78
N LEU A 653 -7.84 -6.00 17.08
CA LEU A 653 -7.39 -4.88 16.27
C LEU A 653 -5.87 -4.65 16.42
N PRO A 654 -5.16 -4.37 15.32
CA PRO A 654 -3.77 -3.95 15.39
C PRO A 654 -3.59 -2.71 16.26
N HIS A 655 -2.46 -2.58 16.94
CA HIS A 655 -2.18 -1.45 17.82
C HIS A 655 -2.32 -0.11 17.07
N GLY A 656 -3.13 0.80 17.63
CA GLY A 656 -3.39 2.12 17.02
C GLY A 656 -4.45 2.13 15.92
N HIS A 657 -4.94 0.97 15.47
CA HIS A 657 -6.01 0.92 14.46
C HIS A 657 -7.38 1.19 15.08
N ARG A 658 -8.28 1.70 14.24
CA ARG A 658 -9.69 1.96 14.53
C ARG A 658 -10.55 1.32 13.46
N ILE A 659 -11.79 1.01 13.81
CA ILE A 659 -12.77 0.49 12.87
C ILE A 659 -13.42 1.64 12.11
N PHE A 660 -13.50 1.48 10.80
CA PHE A 660 -14.21 2.36 9.89
C PHE A 660 -15.18 1.56 9.03
N THR A 661 -16.26 2.21 8.62
CA THR A 661 -17.22 1.69 7.65
C THR A 661 -17.18 2.52 6.38
N LEU A 662 -17.01 1.85 5.25
CA LEU A 662 -17.07 2.43 3.90
C LEU A 662 -18.40 2.04 3.25
N ILE A 663 -19.14 3.02 2.78
CA ILE A 663 -20.36 2.84 2.00
C ILE A 663 -20.01 3.17 0.55
N ASP A 664 -20.15 2.18 -0.33
CA ASP A 664 -20.09 2.37 -1.77
C ASP A 664 -21.50 2.36 -2.35
N THR A 665 -21.88 3.50 -2.92
CA THR A 665 -23.22 3.73 -3.45
C THR A 665 -23.33 3.43 -4.94
N GLY A 666 -22.20 3.25 -5.63
CA GLY A 666 -22.19 2.78 -7.01
C GLY A 666 -22.52 1.29 -7.11
N THR A 667 -21.95 0.49 -6.21
CA THR A 667 -22.14 -0.96 -6.13
C THR A 667 -23.15 -1.38 -5.06
N MET A 668 -23.62 -0.43 -4.23
CA MET A 668 -24.54 -0.64 -3.11
C MET A 668 -23.99 -1.57 -2.01
N THR A 669 -22.67 -1.57 -1.81
CA THR A 669 -22.01 -2.39 -0.80
C THR A 669 -21.55 -1.58 0.40
N VAL A 670 -21.54 -2.21 1.58
CA VAL A 670 -20.97 -1.67 2.81
C VAL A 670 -19.81 -2.56 3.25
N THR A 671 -18.67 -1.96 3.54
CA THR A 671 -17.44 -2.68 3.93
C THR A 671 -16.93 -2.12 5.24
N VAL A 672 -16.55 -3.01 6.16
CA VAL A 672 -15.93 -2.65 7.43
C VAL A 672 -14.45 -3.01 7.37
N PHE A 673 -13.60 -2.09 7.83
CA PHE A 673 -12.16 -2.23 7.78
C PHE A 673 -11.47 -1.57 8.97
N SER A 674 -10.21 -1.90 9.21
CA SER A 674 -9.38 -1.25 10.22
C SER A 674 -8.26 -0.42 9.59
N ALA A 675 -7.97 0.74 10.17
CA ALA A 675 -6.90 1.63 9.73
C ALA A 675 -6.42 2.51 10.89
N GLU A 676 -5.20 3.06 10.81
CA GLU A 676 -4.67 4.00 11.80
C GLU A 676 -5.30 5.38 11.62
N ARG A 677 -5.34 5.86 10.37
CA ARG A 677 -6.01 7.13 10.00
C ARG A 677 -7.17 6.87 9.03
N PRO A 678 -8.23 7.70 9.07
CA PRO A 678 -9.28 7.69 8.06
C PRO A 678 -8.71 7.96 6.65
N PRO A 679 -8.83 7.01 5.71
CA PRO A 679 -8.27 7.17 4.37
C PRO A 679 -9.06 8.19 3.55
N SER A 680 -8.39 9.18 2.96
CA SER A 680 -9.00 10.21 2.12
C SER A 680 -9.23 9.80 0.66
N VAL A 681 -8.47 8.82 0.18
CA VAL A 681 -8.41 8.40 -1.23
C VAL A 681 -8.42 6.88 -1.30
N ALA A 682 -9.11 6.35 -2.31
CA ALA A 682 -9.05 4.96 -2.72
C ALA A 682 -8.33 4.88 -4.06
N LEU A 683 -7.14 4.27 -4.10
CA LEU A 683 -6.37 4.01 -5.31
C LEU A 683 -6.63 2.58 -5.78
N ILE A 684 -7.23 2.42 -6.94
CA ILE A 684 -7.40 1.11 -7.56
C ILE A 684 -6.11 0.77 -8.30
N ALA A 685 -5.39 -0.24 -7.80
CA ALA A 685 -4.02 -0.54 -8.22
C ALA A 685 -3.85 -1.97 -8.75
N GLY A 686 -4.79 -2.89 -8.49
CA GLY A 686 -4.70 -4.28 -8.93
C GLY A 686 -6.05 -4.99 -9.00
N LYS A 687 -6.04 -6.27 -9.40
CA LYS A 687 -7.17 -7.20 -9.43
C LYS A 687 -6.76 -8.53 -8.84
N GLU A 688 -7.69 -9.19 -8.16
CA GLU A 688 -7.46 -10.50 -7.55
C GLU A 688 -8.80 -11.23 -7.36
N GLY A 689 -8.91 -12.43 -7.93
CA GLY A 689 -10.12 -13.26 -7.84
C GLY A 689 -11.39 -12.60 -8.39
N GLY A 690 -11.28 -11.74 -9.41
CA GLY A 690 -12.42 -11.03 -10.01
C GLY A 690 -12.90 -9.78 -9.24
N MET A 691 -12.16 -9.36 -8.21
CA MET A 691 -12.35 -8.10 -7.50
C MET A 691 -11.13 -7.19 -7.66
N LEU A 692 -11.30 -5.90 -7.37
CA LEU A 692 -10.26 -4.87 -7.43
C LEU A 692 -9.50 -4.79 -6.10
N ARG A 693 -8.17 -4.75 -6.16
CA ARG A 693 -7.32 -4.37 -5.03
C ARG A 693 -7.25 -2.85 -4.96
N THR A 694 -7.92 -2.30 -3.95
CA THR A 694 -8.08 -0.87 -3.74
C THR A 694 -7.31 -0.46 -2.50
N ILE A 695 -6.21 0.27 -2.70
CA ILE A 695 -5.35 0.79 -1.65
C ILE A 695 -6.03 2.02 -1.07
N LEU A 696 -6.42 1.95 0.19
CA LEU A 696 -6.96 3.08 0.92
C LEU A 696 -5.82 3.91 1.50
N CYS A 697 -5.79 5.20 1.17
CA CYS A 697 -4.70 6.08 1.53
C CYS A 697 -5.15 7.36 2.25
N SER A 698 -4.40 7.77 3.26
CA SER A 698 -4.51 9.10 3.88
C SER A 698 -3.55 10.08 3.22
N TYR A 699 -3.99 11.32 3.01
CA TYR A 699 -3.13 12.35 2.43
C TYR A 699 -2.22 12.95 3.50
N GLU A 700 -0.91 12.90 3.26
CA GLU A 700 0.10 13.44 4.15
C GLU A 700 0.82 14.64 3.51
N ARG A 701 0.71 15.80 4.17
CA ARG A 701 1.28 17.06 3.65
C ARG A 701 2.80 17.10 3.78
N SER A 702 3.38 16.45 4.79
CA SER A 702 4.84 16.48 5.01
C SER A 702 5.62 15.86 3.85
N THR A 703 5.10 14.77 3.29
CA THR A 703 5.69 14.06 2.15
C THR A 703 5.05 14.46 0.82
N ASN A 704 4.02 15.32 0.85
CA ASN A 704 3.17 15.67 -0.29
C ASN A 704 2.75 14.41 -1.07
N GLY A 705 2.30 13.39 -0.32
CA GLY A 705 2.04 12.05 -0.82
C GLY A 705 0.86 11.37 -0.11
N LEU A 706 0.54 10.17 -0.57
CA LEU A 706 -0.52 9.33 -0.04
C LEU A 706 0.07 8.21 0.80
N ARG A 707 -0.24 8.21 2.10
CA ARG A 707 0.12 7.13 3.02
C ARG A 707 -0.85 5.99 2.93
N LYS A 708 -0.36 4.77 2.69
CA LYS A 708 -1.18 3.56 2.64
C LYS A 708 -1.68 3.18 4.05
N GLU A 709 -3.01 3.09 4.20
CA GLU A 709 -3.70 2.80 5.47
C GLU A 709 -4.27 1.38 5.54
N CYS A 710 -4.71 0.81 4.42
CA CYS A 710 -5.05 -0.61 4.25
C CYS A 710 -5.34 -0.90 2.77
N VAL A 711 -5.56 -2.16 2.42
CA VAL A 711 -6.05 -2.56 1.10
C VAL A 711 -7.37 -3.31 1.24
N LEU A 712 -8.35 -2.96 0.41
CA LEU A 712 -9.65 -3.64 0.36
C LEU A 712 -9.90 -4.26 -1.01
N ARG A 713 -10.67 -5.35 -1.02
CA ARG A 713 -11.21 -5.93 -2.24
C ARG A 713 -12.54 -5.24 -2.55
N MET A 714 -12.65 -4.61 -3.71
CA MET A 714 -13.83 -3.86 -4.16
C MET A 714 -14.40 -4.46 -5.45
N GLU A 715 -15.66 -4.21 -5.74
CA GLU A 715 -16.32 -4.74 -6.94
C GLU A 715 -15.76 -4.14 -8.23
N THR A 716 -15.59 -4.97 -9.27
CA THR A 716 -14.98 -4.60 -10.55
C THR A 716 -15.62 -3.41 -11.29
N PRO A 717 -16.97 -3.20 -11.26
CA PRO A 717 -17.59 -2.04 -11.92
C PRO A 717 -17.08 -0.67 -11.46
N MET A 718 -16.46 -0.59 -10.27
CA MET A 718 -15.85 0.65 -9.78
C MET A 718 -14.73 1.16 -10.69
N TRP A 719 -14.03 0.25 -11.40
CA TRP A 719 -12.95 0.60 -12.34
C TRP A 719 -13.46 1.44 -13.51
N ASP A 720 -14.57 1.04 -14.14
CA ASP A 720 -15.11 1.72 -15.33
C ASP A 720 -15.70 3.12 -15.01
N ILE A 721 -16.05 3.32 -13.74
CA ILE A 721 -16.75 4.50 -13.22
C ILE A 721 -15.77 5.48 -12.54
N SER A 722 -14.49 5.13 -12.46
CA SER A 722 -13.43 5.96 -11.88
C SER A 722 -12.53 6.57 -12.97
N ASP A 723 -11.78 7.61 -12.60
CA ASP A 723 -10.87 8.29 -13.51
C ASP A 723 -9.42 7.87 -13.23
N ALA A 724 -8.66 7.62 -14.30
CA ALA A 724 -7.23 7.35 -14.24
C ALA A 724 -6.46 8.61 -13.83
N MET A 725 -5.43 8.40 -13.01
CA MET A 725 -4.50 9.41 -12.55
C MET A 725 -3.13 9.19 -13.20
N GLY A 726 -2.43 10.30 -13.42
CA GLY A 726 -1.00 10.26 -13.70
C GLY A 726 -0.20 9.97 -12.43
N TRP A 727 1.06 10.40 -12.41
CA TRP A 727 1.98 10.20 -11.28
C TRP A 727 1.38 10.58 -9.91
N VAL A 728 1.23 9.59 -9.05
CA VAL A 728 0.78 9.71 -7.66
C VAL A 728 1.85 9.13 -6.75
N LYS A 729 2.20 9.86 -5.69
CA LYS A 729 3.20 9.42 -4.71
C LYS A 729 2.52 8.58 -3.61
N LEU A 730 2.94 7.32 -3.46
CA LEU A 730 2.48 6.38 -2.44
C LEU A 730 3.61 6.12 -1.43
N THR A 731 3.36 6.39 -0.15
CA THR A 731 4.29 6.20 0.98
C THR A 731 3.89 5.01 1.84
#